data_AF-B1N5C2-F1
#
_entry.id   AF-B1N5C2-F1
#
_cell.length_a   1.000
_cell.length_b   1.000
_cell.length_c   1.000
_cell.angle_alpha   90.00
_cell.angle_beta   90.00
_cell.angle_gamma   90.00
#
_symmetry.space_group_name_H-M   'P 1'
#
loop_
_entity.id
_entity.type
_entity.pdbx_description
1 polymer ?
#
loop_
_entity_poly.entity_id
_entity_poly.type
_entity_poly.pdbx_seq_one_letter_code
_entity_poly.pdbx_strand_id
1 'polypeptide(L)'
;MLIFYIILLIICIHAKAYDCNPSGDKFEDGFNDNFFTLCKSTNNDYSYHFTYNFTYSLQKAMECKSTYFSGNFTMTSLKDYWNAKTFYIQKHSQITLNGKFHTREEFNIGKNSKINWNGNVSFERLIKFETTPSLNQPQLIIWNSNRIHLYKPTTTSTEQFEIQNPSNNDQCFDVMSFNNKNALDCDENTYNHYSPKDFDNGLSMTDGTAYLLSNKRLMRFCPNGITLNKNVICTMIGTDYSSSYSGRGDYIFNYPHCPCDDNRNECTLNIKTSLTTVNFYNITISNTILHIDHDITLNKFVYAKQINVDDNVKLSINSLSSINKYNQMIKFNNFEITNIRKQNNKPRFKYNSETNTLEIDGNNHIKHLSNPSKTPFNLIINGDLTCNSFVSDCIYYFTSSSISTLTINGNGSNNIMIIDESITLNDPFSNCIILTGKSNEEFKCIKCKNGYYLNSNNECQENSHCIKLNNQNHCVECDYGYYLNLNTQVCTKNPSGCKFGNETHCYQCGEEYVNVNGECKRMNNCKKSERNYCLKCLNGYKIENNKCVKDKEECYYEGNECVSCSNEYTLNNGKCESKENKNGKNEEIYCENGKYIKNNQCIECTKSAICNSDDIELKCKDNQQLDNNKCINETCEEGKIKDQNGKCNSNISNCSNESYVNGKCVECLTTYSPDSKGECINTTIEECEEQNTYGCKRCSDGYYLTTNMKCSKCDDNCKTCYGSSTYCMSCSSDKYLSSNRTCQSNNELNGTCLQLLADGSGCGICNKGYYRNGKGCLECGEKCATCNQKDKCITCADEYFMSWIGECKSIDEVKGCKGEIDKEYGCRECSEGYYLINKECSKCKENCTRCSIKNECNSCENEYVLKNKECIYYLDINKCKEVKNNKCWKCSFWYGTNEEGNECNKEVVWWMIMIIIIIIIIIIIITIVMIIMMVNYIMKRREKKEREKTTTIFKITQSNIKFIPLGDGILTSKKEIELQEGEEIKVNEEIRELICIGNDKKEKMKIQISSKEENEKYSIRTNPNVITIEGGYACEFELFITIKCTTKINDKIMIISKTLNKAQEETIKSISIEGETEISTRLDPDEIKEEKKIGEGSFGVVYVGEFRGNKVAIKKMKQVEENEDKKKEFEKEVAMLDKFRNEYIIQFYGAVFIPNKICMVTEYAEYGSIQDIMNKRNITEISKKIRIKFMIDGAKGISYLHSNGILHRDIKPDNFLVVSLDDNIEVNCKLTDFGSARNINMMMTNMTFTKGIGTPKYMAPE
;
A
#
# COMPACT_ATOMS: atom_id res chain seq x y z
N MET A 1 -2.41 -24.61 -76.04
CA MET A 1 -1.98 -24.43 -74.63
C MET A 1 -0.94 -23.33 -74.48
N LEU A 2 0.27 -23.47 -75.06
CA LEU A 2 1.33 -22.44 -74.96
C LEU A 2 0.95 -21.09 -75.60
N ILE A 3 0.29 -21.11 -76.77
CA ILE A 3 -0.17 -19.90 -77.49
C ILE A 3 -1.32 -19.20 -76.74
N PHE A 4 -2.19 -19.97 -76.07
CA PHE A 4 -3.26 -19.42 -75.23
C PHE A 4 -2.68 -18.70 -74.00
N TYR A 5 -1.59 -19.24 -73.42
CA TYR A 5 -0.82 -18.62 -72.35
C TYR A 5 -0.09 -17.34 -72.82
N ILE A 6 0.43 -17.32 -74.04
CA ILE A 6 1.10 -16.14 -74.62
C ILE A 6 0.09 -15.03 -74.92
N ILE A 7 -1.11 -15.37 -75.41
CA ILE A 7 -2.19 -14.40 -75.62
C ILE A 7 -2.70 -13.84 -74.29
N LEU A 8 -2.84 -14.67 -73.25
CA LEU A 8 -3.15 -14.20 -71.89
C LEU A 8 -2.05 -13.28 -71.33
N LEU A 9 -0.78 -13.61 -71.58
CA LEU A 9 0.37 -12.79 -71.19
C LEU A 9 0.40 -11.44 -71.92
N ILE A 10 0.06 -11.39 -73.21
CA ILE A 10 0.01 -10.14 -73.98
C ILE A 10 -1.13 -9.23 -73.49
N ILE A 11 -2.29 -9.81 -73.14
CA ILE A 11 -3.43 -9.09 -72.54
C ILE A 11 -3.08 -8.57 -71.14
N CYS A 12 -2.34 -9.35 -70.33
CA CYS A 12 -1.89 -8.92 -69.01
C CYS A 12 -0.76 -7.88 -69.04
N ILE A 13 0.05 -7.81 -70.11
CA ILE A 13 1.14 -6.83 -70.24
C ILE A 13 0.63 -5.47 -70.75
N HIS A 14 -0.50 -5.42 -71.47
CA HIS A 14 -1.06 -4.19 -72.03
C HIS A 14 -2.25 -3.59 -71.27
N ALA A 15 -2.70 -4.21 -70.17
CA ALA A 15 -3.69 -3.61 -69.28
C ALA A 15 -3.08 -2.51 -68.41
N LYS A 16 -2.76 -1.34 -69.00
CA LYS A 16 -2.59 -0.11 -68.21
C LYS A 16 -3.96 0.21 -67.61
N ALA A 17 -4.09 0.10 -66.29
CA ALA A 17 -5.19 0.76 -65.59
C ALA A 17 -5.03 2.25 -65.87
N TYR A 18 -6.07 2.88 -66.41
CA TYR A 18 -6.09 4.32 -66.59
C TYR A 18 -6.32 4.93 -65.19
N ASP A 19 -5.35 5.73 -64.73
CA ASP A 19 -5.41 6.44 -63.46
C ASP A 19 -5.99 7.85 -63.70
N CYS A 20 -7.03 8.20 -62.95
CA CYS A 20 -7.71 9.48 -62.96
C CYS A 20 -7.28 10.30 -61.75
N ASN A 21 -6.56 11.41 -61.98
CA ASN A 21 -6.14 12.32 -60.91
C ASN A 21 -7.00 13.60 -60.97
N PRO A 22 -7.58 14.08 -59.85
CA PRO A 22 -8.39 15.29 -59.86
C PRO A 22 -7.55 16.51 -60.24
N SER A 23 -8.11 17.38 -61.07
CA SER A 23 -7.47 18.61 -61.54
C SER A 23 -7.61 19.77 -60.55
N GLY A 24 -8.52 19.65 -59.57
CA GLY A 24 -8.76 20.61 -58.48
C GLY A 24 -9.38 19.94 -57.25
N ASP A 25 -9.85 20.73 -56.29
CA ASP A 25 -10.35 20.26 -54.98
C ASP A 25 -11.84 19.87 -54.99
N LYS A 26 -12.51 20.01 -56.14
CA LYS A 26 -13.89 19.57 -56.36
C LYS A 26 -13.99 18.70 -57.61
N PHE A 27 -15.02 17.85 -57.63
CA PHE A 27 -15.30 17.00 -58.79
C PHE A 27 -15.58 17.80 -60.08
N GLU A 28 -16.16 18.99 -59.93
CA GLU A 28 -16.46 19.90 -61.04
C GLU A 28 -15.20 20.41 -61.77
N ASP A 29 -14.05 20.41 -61.10
CA ASP A 29 -12.77 20.84 -61.67
C ASP A 29 -12.21 19.84 -62.69
N GLY A 30 -12.79 18.63 -62.75
CA GLY A 30 -12.41 17.58 -63.69
C GLY A 30 -11.23 16.72 -63.24
N PHE A 31 -10.79 15.84 -64.15
CA PHE A 31 -9.71 14.89 -63.91
C PHE A 31 -8.68 14.95 -65.04
N ASN A 32 -7.40 14.95 -64.67
CA ASN A 32 -6.28 14.80 -65.57
C ASN A 32 -6.07 13.31 -65.90
N ASP A 33 -6.07 12.98 -67.19
CA ASP A 33 -5.62 11.71 -67.71
C ASP A 33 -4.70 11.95 -68.92
N ASN A 34 -3.83 10.98 -69.25
CA ASN A 34 -2.89 11.11 -70.37
C ASN A 34 -3.57 11.19 -71.77
N PHE A 35 -4.91 11.11 -71.87
CA PHE A 35 -5.68 11.03 -73.11
C PHE A 35 -6.89 12.01 -73.18
N PHE A 36 -6.89 13.05 -72.32
CA PHE A 36 -7.80 14.19 -72.24
C PHE A 36 -9.33 13.93 -72.23
N THR A 37 -9.83 12.68 -72.22
CA THR A 37 -11.28 12.42 -72.42
C THR A 37 -11.89 11.21 -71.68
N LEU A 38 -11.12 10.38 -70.96
CA LEU A 38 -11.63 9.10 -70.45
C LEU A 38 -12.15 9.18 -69.00
N CYS A 39 -11.60 10.06 -68.16
CA CYS A 39 -11.99 10.21 -66.75
C CYS A 39 -13.24 11.08 -66.50
N LYS A 40 -13.99 11.46 -67.54
CA LYS A 40 -15.24 12.25 -67.42
C LYS A 40 -16.48 11.43 -67.05
N SER A 41 -16.46 10.11 -67.26
CA SER A 41 -17.57 9.22 -66.90
C SER A 41 -17.46 8.81 -65.42
N THR A 42 -18.58 8.82 -64.70
CA THR A 42 -18.65 8.28 -63.34
C THR A 42 -18.88 6.76 -63.32
N ASN A 43 -19.00 6.09 -64.46
CA ASN A 43 -19.17 4.63 -64.56
C ASN A 43 -18.12 4.06 -65.50
N ASN A 44 -17.03 3.54 -64.94
CA ASN A 44 -15.89 2.99 -65.69
C ASN A 44 -15.09 1.97 -64.86
N ASP A 45 -14.12 1.29 -65.49
CA ASP A 45 -13.19 0.37 -64.81
C ASP A 45 -11.85 1.07 -64.45
N TYR A 46 -11.86 2.38 -64.20
CA TYR A 46 -10.65 3.17 -63.95
C TYR A 46 -10.36 3.35 -62.46
N SER A 47 -9.12 3.77 -62.16
CA SER A 47 -8.66 4.01 -60.80
C SER A 47 -8.59 5.50 -60.52
N TYR A 48 -9.23 5.97 -59.45
CA TYR A 48 -9.27 7.39 -59.08
C TYR A 48 -8.33 7.65 -57.90
N HIS A 49 -7.47 8.68 -58.00
CA HIS A 49 -6.49 9.02 -56.95
C HIS A 49 -6.71 10.43 -56.42
N PHE A 50 -7.38 10.55 -55.28
CA PHE A 50 -7.59 11.82 -54.58
C PHE A 50 -6.40 12.08 -53.67
N THR A 51 -5.37 12.74 -54.19
CA THR A 51 -4.06 12.89 -53.51
C THR A 51 -3.97 14.06 -52.53
N TYR A 52 -5.02 14.88 -52.43
CA TYR A 52 -5.11 16.07 -51.56
C TYR A 52 -6.56 16.31 -51.11
N ASN A 53 -6.78 17.34 -50.29
CA ASN A 53 -8.10 17.66 -49.75
C ASN A 53 -9.13 17.84 -50.88
N PHE A 54 -10.23 17.09 -50.81
CA PHE A 54 -11.19 17.02 -51.91
C PHE A 54 -12.63 16.89 -51.41
N THR A 55 -13.55 17.58 -52.09
CA THR A 55 -14.98 17.57 -51.76
C THR A 55 -15.83 17.03 -52.92
N TYR A 56 -16.73 16.08 -52.64
CA TYR A 56 -17.66 15.50 -53.61
C TYR A 56 -19.12 15.81 -53.25
N SER A 57 -19.92 16.22 -54.25
CA SER A 57 -21.36 16.43 -54.12
C SER A 57 -22.06 16.53 -55.48
N LEU A 58 -22.27 15.41 -56.17
CA LEU A 58 -22.94 15.42 -57.48
C LEU A 58 -24.34 14.82 -57.50
N GLN A 59 -24.78 14.19 -56.40
CA GLN A 59 -26.01 13.39 -56.34
C GLN A 59 -26.08 12.33 -57.45
N LYS A 60 -24.91 11.84 -57.90
CA LYS A 60 -24.75 10.82 -58.95
C LYS A 60 -24.06 9.57 -58.38
N ALA A 61 -24.32 8.44 -59.02
CA ALA A 61 -23.61 7.20 -58.73
C ALA A 61 -22.20 7.26 -59.35
N MET A 62 -21.18 7.02 -58.54
CA MET A 62 -19.81 6.77 -58.97
C MET A 62 -19.51 5.28 -58.89
N GLU A 63 -19.23 4.67 -60.02
CA GLU A 63 -18.83 3.28 -60.19
C GLU A 63 -17.44 3.23 -60.82
N CYS A 64 -16.47 2.70 -60.09
CA CYS A 64 -15.07 2.68 -60.52
C CYS A 64 -14.38 1.36 -60.13
N LYS A 65 -13.18 1.12 -60.67
CA LYS A 65 -12.39 -0.07 -60.31
C LYS A 65 -11.72 0.10 -58.94
N SER A 66 -10.92 1.14 -58.78
CA SER A 66 -10.23 1.41 -57.52
C SER A 66 -10.31 2.88 -57.15
N THR A 67 -10.35 3.20 -55.86
CA THR A 67 -10.27 4.57 -55.37
C THR A 67 -9.19 4.69 -54.30
N TYR A 68 -8.31 5.68 -54.44
CA TYR A 68 -7.26 6.02 -53.50
C TYR A 68 -7.60 7.37 -52.87
N PHE A 69 -7.71 7.42 -51.55
CA PHE A 69 -7.99 8.64 -50.80
C PHE A 69 -6.78 9.02 -49.95
N SER A 70 -6.32 10.26 -50.07
CA SER A 70 -5.22 10.84 -49.30
C SER A 70 -5.61 12.23 -48.78
N GLY A 71 -5.24 12.55 -47.54
CA GLY A 71 -5.57 13.82 -46.91
C GLY A 71 -7.02 13.87 -46.41
N ASN A 72 -7.67 15.03 -46.50
CA ASN A 72 -9.05 15.22 -46.05
C ASN A 72 -10.04 15.08 -47.20
N PHE A 73 -10.79 13.99 -47.24
CA PHE A 73 -11.83 13.79 -48.24
C PHE A 73 -13.22 13.99 -47.62
N THR A 74 -14.10 14.76 -48.25
CA THR A 74 -15.47 14.97 -47.77
C THR A 74 -16.50 14.73 -48.87
N MET A 75 -17.35 13.72 -48.71
CA MET A 75 -18.57 13.56 -49.48
C MET A 75 -19.71 14.25 -48.73
N THR A 76 -20.36 15.26 -49.30
CA THR A 76 -21.26 16.12 -48.53
C THR A 76 -22.74 15.74 -48.64
N SER A 77 -23.18 15.02 -49.69
CA SER A 77 -24.61 14.73 -49.90
C SER A 77 -25.03 13.30 -49.56
N LEU A 78 -26.06 13.14 -48.71
CA LEU A 78 -26.66 11.84 -48.40
C LEU A 78 -27.26 11.09 -49.60
N LYS A 79 -27.45 11.76 -50.75
CA LYS A 79 -27.93 11.17 -51.99
C LYS A 79 -26.82 10.55 -52.84
N ASP A 80 -25.55 10.83 -52.53
CA ASP A 80 -24.40 10.31 -53.27
C ASP A 80 -24.28 8.78 -53.09
N TYR A 81 -23.80 8.10 -54.13
CA TYR A 81 -23.52 6.66 -54.10
C TYR A 81 -22.14 6.37 -54.69
N TRP A 82 -21.27 5.69 -53.94
CA TRP A 82 -19.92 5.36 -54.39
C TRP A 82 -19.64 3.86 -54.34
N ASN A 83 -19.38 3.28 -55.50
CA ASN A 83 -19.19 1.87 -55.72
C ASN A 83 -17.80 1.66 -56.32
N ALA A 84 -16.92 0.93 -55.63
CA ALA A 84 -15.64 0.52 -56.20
C ALA A 84 -15.30 -0.94 -55.89
N LYS A 85 -14.45 -1.56 -56.72
CA LYS A 85 -13.91 -2.87 -56.36
C LYS A 85 -12.98 -2.77 -55.16
N THR A 86 -12.07 -1.80 -55.18
CA THR A 86 -11.11 -1.62 -54.08
C THR A 86 -11.00 -0.17 -53.63
N PHE A 87 -10.95 0.05 -52.32
CA PHE A 87 -10.61 1.32 -51.72
C PHE A 87 -9.26 1.25 -51.01
N TYR A 88 -8.48 2.32 -51.15
CA TYR A 88 -7.20 2.53 -50.48
C TYR A 88 -7.23 3.87 -49.74
N ILE A 89 -7.42 3.84 -48.43
CA ILE A 89 -7.26 5.00 -47.56
C ILE A 89 -5.79 5.11 -47.21
N GLN A 90 -5.10 6.14 -47.70
CA GLN A 90 -3.69 6.37 -47.40
C GLN A 90 -3.50 6.73 -45.92
N LYS A 91 -2.28 6.52 -45.40
CA LYS A 91 -1.91 6.86 -44.01
C LYS A 91 -2.26 8.31 -43.63
N HIS A 92 -2.65 8.52 -42.37
CA HIS A 92 -3.02 9.83 -41.80
C HIS A 92 -4.19 10.56 -42.50
N SER A 93 -5.03 9.85 -43.25
CA SER A 93 -6.15 10.46 -43.95
C SER A 93 -7.40 10.57 -43.07
N GLN A 94 -8.13 11.68 -43.18
CA GLN A 94 -9.43 11.88 -42.53
C GLN A 94 -10.53 11.92 -43.59
N ILE A 95 -11.36 10.88 -43.61
CA ILE A 95 -12.38 10.72 -44.65
C ILE A 95 -13.74 10.94 -44.01
N THR A 96 -14.53 11.88 -44.49
CA THR A 96 -15.93 12.09 -44.10
C THR A 96 -16.85 11.74 -45.27
N LEU A 97 -17.68 10.71 -45.12
CA LEU A 97 -18.52 10.21 -46.21
C LEU A 97 -20.00 10.37 -45.87
N ASN A 98 -20.71 11.31 -46.48
CA ASN A 98 -22.16 11.39 -46.41
C ASN A 98 -22.76 10.69 -47.64
N GLY A 99 -23.55 9.63 -47.47
CA GLY A 99 -24.23 8.92 -48.56
C GLY A 99 -24.11 7.40 -48.50
N LYS A 100 -24.36 6.75 -49.63
CA LYS A 100 -24.30 5.30 -49.79
C LYS A 100 -22.96 4.88 -50.39
N PHE A 101 -22.47 3.70 -50.04
CA PHE A 101 -21.22 3.21 -50.59
C PHE A 101 -21.15 1.68 -50.60
N HIS A 102 -20.40 1.13 -51.54
CA HIS A 102 -20.28 -0.30 -51.72
C HIS A 102 -18.84 -0.66 -52.16
N THR A 103 -18.25 -1.65 -51.51
CA THR A 103 -16.95 -2.23 -51.88
C THR A 103 -17.07 -3.71 -52.18
N ARG A 104 -16.55 -4.13 -53.34
CA ARG A 104 -16.68 -5.51 -53.85
C ARG A 104 -15.54 -6.44 -53.45
N GLU A 105 -14.29 -5.95 -53.43
CA GLU A 105 -13.10 -6.78 -53.20
C GLU A 105 -12.40 -6.39 -51.89
N GLU A 106 -11.80 -5.19 -51.82
CA GLU A 106 -10.97 -4.83 -50.67
C GLU A 106 -11.24 -3.39 -50.19
N PHE A 107 -11.28 -3.21 -48.87
CA PHE A 107 -11.29 -1.91 -48.21
C PHE A 107 -10.04 -1.78 -47.35
N ASN A 108 -9.02 -1.09 -47.87
CA ASN A 108 -7.71 -0.96 -47.25
C ASN A 108 -7.63 0.34 -46.45
N ILE A 109 -7.34 0.25 -45.16
CA ILE A 109 -7.24 1.38 -44.23
C ILE A 109 -5.79 1.56 -43.81
N GLY A 110 -5.22 2.72 -44.18
CA GLY A 110 -3.85 3.09 -43.83
C GLY A 110 -3.66 3.45 -42.35
N LYS A 111 -2.40 3.48 -41.94
CA LYS A 111 -1.98 3.80 -40.57
C LYS A 111 -2.53 5.15 -40.11
N ASN A 112 -3.07 5.21 -38.88
CA ASN A 112 -3.58 6.44 -38.24
C ASN A 112 -4.67 7.19 -39.05
N SER A 113 -5.36 6.50 -39.95
CA SER A 113 -6.47 7.09 -40.72
C SER A 113 -7.80 6.92 -39.99
N LYS A 114 -8.72 7.87 -40.17
CA LYS A 114 -10.04 7.86 -39.54
C LYS A 114 -11.11 8.09 -40.59
N ILE A 115 -12.07 7.17 -40.68
CA ILE A 115 -13.18 7.23 -41.62
C ILE A 115 -14.44 7.49 -40.82
N ASN A 116 -15.00 8.68 -41.01
CA ASN A 116 -16.28 9.10 -40.46
C ASN A 116 -17.35 9.00 -41.55
N TRP A 117 -18.48 8.38 -41.24
CA TRP A 117 -19.48 8.05 -42.24
C TRP A 117 -20.87 8.43 -41.77
N ASN A 118 -21.66 9.04 -42.64
CA ASN A 118 -23.08 9.31 -42.45
C ASN A 118 -23.90 8.65 -43.56
N GLY A 119 -24.52 7.49 -43.29
CA GLY A 119 -25.35 6.77 -44.27
C GLY A 119 -25.09 5.27 -44.37
N ASN A 120 -25.59 4.64 -45.46
CA ASN A 120 -25.58 3.18 -45.61
C ASN A 120 -24.28 2.69 -46.27
N VAL A 121 -23.75 1.55 -45.79
CA VAL A 121 -22.50 0.98 -46.30
C VAL A 121 -22.67 -0.50 -46.59
N SER A 122 -21.96 -0.99 -47.61
CA SER A 122 -21.87 -2.41 -47.94
C SER A 122 -20.43 -2.86 -48.13
N PHE A 123 -20.03 -3.93 -47.45
CA PHE A 123 -18.75 -4.61 -47.60
C PHE A 123 -18.99 -6.05 -48.09
N GLU A 124 -18.44 -6.39 -49.26
CA GLU A 124 -18.66 -7.70 -49.88
C GLU A 124 -17.61 -8.73 -49.48
N ARG A 125 -16.32 -8.40 -49.56
CA ARG A 125 -15.24 -9.38 -49.36
C ARG A 125 -14.30 -9.06 -48.20
N LEU A 126 -13.47 -8.01 -48.26
CA LEU A 126 -12.34 -7.90 -47.32
C LEU A 126 -12.14 -6.49 -46.76
N ILE A 127 -11.95 -6.39 -45.44
CA ILE A 127 -11.40 -5.19 -44.79
C ILE A 127 -9.96 -5.48 -44.34
N LYS A 128 -9.04 -4.58 -44.68
CA LYS A 128 -7.62 -4.66 -44.31
C LYS A 128 -7.18 -3.41 -43.58
N PHE A 129 -6.35 -3.60 -42.56
CA PHE A 129 -5.70 -2.53 -41.83
C PHE A 129 -4.18 -2.62 -42.04
N GLU A 130 -3.54 -1.50 -42.37
CA GLU A 130 -2.08 -1.43 -42.48
C GLU A 130 -1.39 -1.60 -41.12
N THR A 131 -2.03 -1.11 -40.05
CA THR A 131 -1.59 -1.26 -38.66
C THR A 131 -2.79 -1.64 -37.79
N THR A 132 -2.57 -2.44 -36.75
CA THR A 132 -3.61 -2.80 -35.78
C THR A 132 -4.27 -1.56 -35.18
N PRO A 133 -5.60 -1.39 -35.32
CA PRO A 133 -6.35 -0.39 -34.58
C PRO A 133 -6.24 -0.62 -33.07
N SER A 134 -6.20 0.45 -32.28
CA SER A 134 -6.22 0.30 -30.82
C SER A 134 -7.60 -0.09 -30.30
N LEU A 135 -7.64 -0.83 -29.20
CA LEU A 135 -8.89 -1.13 -28.48
C LEU A 135 -9.57 0.18 -28.04
N ASN A 136 -10.89 0.25 -28.14
CA ASN A 136 -11.73 1.43 -27.90
C ASN A 136 -11.45 2.62 -28.83
N GLN A 137 -10.77 2.40 -29.96
CA GLN A 137 -10.47 3.42 -30.98
C GLN A 137 -10.77 2.92 -32.40
N PRO A 138 -12.05 2.65 -32.73
CA PRO A 138 -12.43 2.18 -34.07
C PRO A 138 -12.06 3.21 -35.15
N GLN A 139 -11.50 2.74 -36.26
CA GLN A 139 -11.16 3.58 -37.41
C GLN A 139 -12.32 3.80 -38.38
N LEU A 140 -13.30 2.88 -38.41
CA LEU A 140 -14.56 3.04 -39.14
C LEU A 140 -15.66 3.51 -38.19
N ILE A 141 -16.13 4.75 -38.35
CA ILE A 141 -17.13 5.36 -37.48
C ILE A 141 -18.34 5.72 -38.32
N ILE A 142 -19.44 5.02 -38.09
CA ILE A 142 -20.65 5.11 -38.90
C ILE A 142 -21.78 5.74 -38.09
N TRP A 143 -21.98 7.02 -38.31
CA TRP A 143 -23.12 7.76 -37.84
C TRP A 143 -24.32 7.59 -38.80
N ASN A 144 -25.52 7.69 -38.25
CA ASN A 144 -26.77 7.83 -39.01
C ASN A 144 -27.01 6.77 -40.09
N SER A 145 -26.62 5.52 -39.85
CA SER A 145 -26.87 4.38 -40.74
C SER A 145 -28.04 3.53 -40.27
N ASN A 146 -28.89 3.13 -41.22
CA ASN A 146 -29.95 2.15 -40.99
C ASN A 146 -29.66 0.82 -41.71
N ARG A 147 -28.57 0.74 -42.47
CA ARG A 147 -28.20 -0.44 -43.26
C ARG A 147 -26.68 -0.51 -43.43
N ILE A 148 -26.09 -1.48 -42.74
CA ILE A 148 -24.73 -1.98 -42.91
C ILE A 148 -24.87 -3.38 -43.48
N HIS A 149 -24.46 -3.57 -44.72
CA HIS A 149 -24.58 -4.84 -45.42
C HIS A 149 -23.21 -5.55 -45.44
N LEU A 150 -23.08 -6.61 -44.65
CA LEU A 150 -21.91 -7.50 -44.66
C LEU A 150 -22.31 -8.77 -45.41
N TYR A 151 -21.67 -9.04 -46.54
CA TYR A 151 -22.08 -10.12 -47.42
C TYR A 151 -21.84 -11.50 -46.78
N LYS A 152 -22.88 -12.33 -46.79
CA LYS A 152 -22.86 -13.73 -46.35
C LYS A 152 -23.14 -14.62 -47.55
N PRO A 153 -22.25 -15.58 -47.88
CA PRO A 153 -22.46 -16.44 -49.04
C PRO A 153 -23.67 -17.37 -48.85
N THR A 154 -24.48 -17.54 -49.90
CA THR A 154 -25.68 -18.40 -49.89
C THR A 154 -25.44 -19.80 -50.47
N THR A 155 -24.27 -20.07 -51.07
CA THR A 155 -23.85 -21.35 -51.65
C THR A 155 -22.32 -21.57 -51.52
N THR A 156 -21.84 -22.79 -51.73
CA THR A 156 -20.46 -23.26 -51.45
C THR A 156 -19.34 -22.74 -52.37
N SER A 157 -19.49 -21.60 -53.06
CA SER A 157 -18.46 -21.15 -54.03
C SER A 157 -18.21 -19.65 -54.19
N THR A 158 -18.47 -18.81 -53.18
CA THR A 158 -17.99 -17.41 -53.18
C THR A 158 -17.30 -17.06 -51.87
N GLU A 159 -16.24 -16.25 -51.95
CA GLU A 159 -15.48 -15.76 -50.81
C GLU A 159 -16.39 -14.93 -49.89
N GLN A 160 -16.44 -15.26 -48.60
CA GLN A 160 -17.26 -14.57 -47.60
C GLN A 160 -16.64 -13.24 -47.16
N PHE A 161 -17.44 -12.38 -46.51
CA PHE A 161 -16.89 -11.20 -45.83
C PHE A 161 -15.88 -11.63 -44.74
N GLU A 162 -14.69 -11.03 -44.79
CA GLU A 162 -13.53 -11.36 -43.97
C GLU A 162 -12.85 -10.07 -43.47
N ILE A 163 -12.19 -10.18 -42.32
CA ILE A 163 -11.34 -9.13 -41.75
C ILE A 163 -9.94 -9.71 -41.68
N GLN A 164 -8.99 -9.06 -42.36
CA GLN A 164 -7.60 -9.50 -42.33
C GLN A 164 -6.93 -9.03 -41.04
N ASN A 165 -6.28 -9.96 -40.33
CA ASN A 165 -5.44 -9.59 -39.20
C ASN A 165 -4.15 -8.92 -39.70
N PRO A 166 -3.80 -7.71 -39.22
CA PRO A 166 -2.52 -7.08 -39.58
C PRO A 166 -1.32 -7.96 -39.20
N SER A 167 -0.24 -7.85 -39.97
CA SER A 167 0.98 -8.63 -39.70
C SER A 167 1.55 -8.31 -38.31
N ASN A 168 1.95 -9.36 -37.57
CA ASN A 168 2.47 -9.28 -36.20
C ASN A 168 1.47 -8.75 -35.14
N ASN A 169 0.16 -8.92 -35.37
CA ASN A 169 -0.84 -8.57 -34.37
C ASN A 169 -1.31 -9.78 -33.54
N ASP A 170 -1.10 -9.71 -32.23
CA ASP A 170 -1.51 -10.69 -31.22
C ASP A 170 -2.58 -10.16 -30.25
N GLN A 171 -3.26 -9.05 -30.59
CA GLN A 171 -4.28 -8.42 -29.75
C GLN A 171 -5.61 -8.19 -30.49
N CYS A 172 -6.71 -8.18 -29.74
CA CYS A 172 -8.01 -7.78 -30.29
C CYS A 172 -8.03 -6.28 -30.64
N PHE A 173 -8.81 -5.89 -31.65
CA PHE A 173 -8.96 -4.51 -32.08
C PHE A 173 -10.38 -4.16 -32.53
N ASP A 174 -10.75 -2.88 -32.45
CA ASP A 174 -12.07 -2.41 -32.87
C ASP A 174 -12.09 -2.04 -34.35
N VAL A 175 -12.97 -2.71 -35.10
CA VAL A 175 -13.08 -2.61 -36.55
C VAL A 175 -13.96 -1.43 -36.92
N MET A 176 -15.22 -1.45 -36.44
CA MET A 176 -16.21 -0.43 -36.75
C MET A 176 -17.18 -0.16 -35.60
N SER A 177 -17.59 1.09 -35.47
CA SER A 177 -18.59 1.55 -34.51
C SER A 177 -19.77 2.17 -35.26
N PHE A 178 -20.99 1.85 -34.88
CA PHE A 178 -22.19 2.31 -35.59
C PHE A 178 -23.36 2.69 -34.67
N ASN A 179 -24.28 3.55 -35.13
CA ASN A 179 -25.29 4.20 -34.27
C ASN A 179 -26.48 3.30 -33.90
N ASN A 180 -26.83 2.35 -34.76
CA ASN A 180 -28.06 1.58 -34.68
C ASN A 180 -27.78 0.08 -34.49
N LYS A 181 -28.34 -0.52 -33.43
CA LYS A 181 -28.20 -1.97 -33.14
C LYS A 181 -28.80 -2.88 -34.21
N ASN A 182 -29.76 -2.37 -34.99
CA ASN A 182 -30.40 -3.06 -36.09
C ASN A 182 -29.75 -2.72 -37.44
N ALA A 183 -28.61 -2.00 -37.47
CA ALA A 183 -27.99 -1.60 -38.72
C ALA A 183 -27.60 -2.80 -39.61
N LEU A 184 -27.24 -3.94 -39.02
CA LEU A 184 -26.93 -5.18 -39.73
C LEU A 184 -28.18 -6.00 -40.10
N ASP A 185 -29.36 -5.65 -39.58
CA ASP A 185 -30.63 -6.36 -39.80
C ASP A 185 -31.40 -5.71 -40.95
N CYS A 186 -30.83 -5.81 -42.16
CA CYS A 186 -31.17 -4.91 -43.26
C CYS A 186 -32.14 -5.46 -44.32
N ASP A 187 -32.57 -6.72 -44.22
CA ASP A 187 -33.69 -7.29 -45.01
C ASP A 187 -34.08 -8.70 -44.52
N GLU A 188 -35.25 -8.91 -43.89
CA GLU A 188 -35.68 -10.25 -43.42
C GLU A 188 -35.85 -11.28 -44.56
N ASN A 189 -35.92 -10.82 -45.82
CA ASN A 189 -36.24 -11.64 -47.00
C ASN A 189 -35.00 -12.14 -47.79
N THR A 190 -33.77 -11.85 -47.36
CA THR A 190 -32.56 -12.21 -48.12
C THR A 190 -31.49 -12.89 -47.25
N TYR A 191 -31.09 -14.12 -47.62
CA TYR A 191 -30.09 -14.93 -46.89
C TYR A 191 -28.62 -14.52 -47.14
N ASN A 192 -28.38 -13.43 -47.87
CA ASN A 192 -27.05 -13.05 -48.36
C ASN A 192 -26.32 -12.03 -47.49
N HIS A 193 -26.75 -11.82 -46.23
CA HIS A 193 -26.10 -10.89 -45.32
C HIS A 193 -25.95 -11.48 -43.90
N TYR A 194 -24.94 -11.01 -43.17
CA TYR A 194 -24.78 -11.34 -41.77
C TYR A 194 -25.70 -10.48 -40.90
N SER A 195 -26.52 -11.15 -40.09
CA SER A 195 -27.40 -10.54 -39.10
C SER A 195 -26.69 -10.40 -37.76
N PRO A 196 -27.18 -9.55 -36.83
CA PRO A 196 -26.63 -9.48 -35.47
C PRO A 196 -26.71 -10.79 -34.67
N LYS A 197 -27.47 -11.80 -35.12
CA LYS A 197 -27.57 -13.12 -34.48
C LYS A 197 -26.38 -14.01 -34.83
N ASP A 198 -25.81 -13.83 -36.02
CA ASP A 198 -24.64 -14.60 -36.48
C ASP A 198 -23.39 -14.35 -35.61
N PHE A 199 -23.38 -13.25 -34.85
CA PHE A 199 -22.29 -12.85 -33.96
C PHE A 199 -22.51 -13.23 -32.48
N ASP A 200 -23.64 -13.86 -32.10
CA ASP A 200 -23.95 -14.11 -30.68
C ASP A 200 -22.92 -15.02 -29.99
N ASN A 201 -22.23 -15.90 -30.74
CA ASN A 201 -21.11 -16.74 -30.27
C ASN A 201 -19.74 -16.30 -30.84
N GLY A 202 -19.68 -15.13 -31.48
CA GLY A 202 -18.58 -14.73 -32.35
C GLY A 202 -18.70 -15.30 -33.76
N LEU A 203 -18.48 -14.47 -34.76
CA LEU A 203 -18.44 -14.86 -36.17
C LEU A 203 -17.01 -15.28 -36.52
N SER A 204 -16.80 -16.57 -36.76
CA SER A 204 -15.50 -17.12 -37.15
C SER A 204 -15.10 -16.64 -38.55
N MET A 205 -13.84 -16.25 -38.68
CA MET A 205 -13.19 -15.73 -39.87
C MET A 205 -11.85 -16.45 -40.07
N THR A 206 -11.20 -16.25 -41.21
CA THR A 206 -9.95 -16.95 -41.55
C THR A 206 -8.83 -16.66 -40.53
N ASP A 207 -8.65 -15.40 -40.14
CA ASP A 207 -7.56 -14.96 -39.26
C ASP A 207 -7.97 -14.81 -37.78
N GLY A 208 -9.24 -15.07 -37.42
CA GLY A 208 -9.75 -14.77 -36.09
C GLY A 208 -11.27 -14.87 -35.95
N THR A 209 -11.81 -14.21 -34.93
CA THR A 209 -13.25 -14.17 -34.66
C THR A 209 -13.72 -12.73 -34.42
N ALA A 210 -14.82 -12.33 -35.07
CA ALA A 210 -15.45 -11.03 -34.90
C ALA A 210 -16.63 -11.08 -33.92
N TYR A 211 -16.74 -10.09 -33.04
CA TYR A 211 -17.75 -10.00 -31.99
C TYR A 211 -18.49 -8.67 -32.05
N LEU A 212 -19.77 -8.68 -31.67
CA LEU A 212 -20.57 -7.47 -31.52
C LEU A 212 -20.76 -7.11 -30.03
N LEU A 213 -20.25 -5.95 -29.64
CA LEU A 213 -20.29 -5.38 -28.30
C LEU A 213 -21.15 -4.10 -28.27
N SER A 214 -21.33 -3.51 -27.09
CA SER A 214 -22.04 -2.24 -26.85
C SER A 214 -23.45 -2.21 -27.45
N ASN A 215 -24.34 -3.09 -26.99
CA ASN A 215 -25.68 -3.28 -27.57
C ASN A 215 -25.66 -3.60 -29.08
N LYS A 216 -24.70 -4.42 -29.51
CA LYS A 216 -24.49 -4.84 -30.91
C LYS A 216 -24.12 -3.69 -31.87
N ARG A 217 -23.46 -2.65 -31.36
CA ARG A 217 -23.08 -1.43 -32.11
C ARG A 217 -21.58 -1.23 -32.30
N LEU A 218 -20.75 -2.06 -31.69
CA LEU A 218 -19.31 -2.06 -31.83
C LEU A 218 -18.86 -3.44 -32.34
N MET A 219 -18.12 -3.48 -33.45
CA MET A 219 -17.52 -4.71 -33.97
C MET A 219 -16.05 -4.79 -33.54
N ARG A 220 -15.70 -5.83 -32.80
CA ARG A 220 -14.35 -6.13 -32.32
C ARG A 220 -13.85 -7.42 -32.95
N PHE A 221 -12.64 -7.42 -33.50
CA PHE A 221 -11.99 -8.60 -34.05
C PHE A 221 -10.88 -9.08 -33.12
N CYS A 222 -10.80 -10.39 -32.89
CA CYS A 222 -9.76 -11.03 -32.10
C CYS A 222 -9.05 -12.09 -32.93
N PRO A 223 -7.70 -12.06 -33.04
CA PRO A 223 -6.94 -13.10 -33.73
C PRO A 223 -7.15 -14.49 -33.12
N ASN A 224 -6.90 -15.53 -33.91
CA ASN A 224 -7.02 -16.93 -33.46
C ASN A 224 -6.19 -17.19 -32.19
N GLY A 225 -6.81 -17.81 -31.18
CA GLY A 225 -6.17 -18.11 -29.89
C GLY A 225 -6.18 -16.97 -28.86
N ILE A 226 -6.66 -15.78 -29.23
CA ILE A 226 -6.76 -14.62 -28.32
C ILE A 226 -8.16 -14.54 -27.70
N THR A 227 -8.22 -14.39 -26.38
CA THR A 227 -9.47 -14.23 -25.64
C THR A 227 -10.09 -12.85 -25.85
N LEU A 228 -11.41 -12.80 -26.09
CA LEU A 228 -12.15 -11.55 -26.24
C LEU A 228 -12.04 -10.67 -24.97
N ASN A 229 -11.44 -9.50 -25.13
CA ASN A 229 -11.57 -8.41 -24.17
C ASN A 229 -12.96 -7.75 -24.36
N LYS A 230 -13.81 -7.80 -23.32
CA LYS A 230 -15.17 -7.26 -23.33
C LYS A 230 -15.28 -5.82 -22.82
N ASN A 231 -14.17 -5.18 -22.47
CA ASN A 231 -14.16 -3.81 -21.96
C ASN A 231 -14.48 -2.82 -23.08
N VAL A 232 -15.47 -1.96 -22.87
CA VAL A 232 -15.88 -0.89 -23.77
C VAL A 232 -15.83 0.43 -23.02
N ILE A 233 -15.06 1.39 -23.56
CA ILE A 233 -14.89 2.71 -22.96
C ILE A 233 -15.62 3.75 -23.81
N CYS A 234 -16.62 4.38 -23.20
CA CYS A 234 -17.37 5.49 -23.78
C CYS A 234 -17.02 6.79 -23.08
N THR A 235 -16.94 7.90 -23.83
CA THR A 235 -16.76 9.23 -23.24
C THR A 235 -17.92 10.13 -23.63
N MET A 236 -18.60 10.66 -22.63
CA MET A 236 -19.63 11.68 -22.79
C MET A 236 -18.99 13.05 -23.00
N ILE A 237 -19.40 13.75 -24.05
CA ILE A 237 -18.88 15.07 -24.45
C ILE A 237 -19.95 16.17 -24.44
N GLY A 238 -21.24 15.82 -24.29
CA GLY A 238 -22.36 16.76 -24.07
C GLY A 238 -22.86 16.77 -22.61
N THR A 239 -23.73 17.72 -22.25
CA THR A 239 -24.25 17.91 -20.88
C THR A 239 -25.42 17.00 -20.50
N ASP A 240 -26.11 16.45 -21.50
CA ASP A 240 -27.40 15.79 -21.35
C ASP A 240 -27.32 14.33 -21.79
N TYR A 241 -27.43 13.40 -20.83
CA TYR A 241 -27.33 11.97 -21.12
C TYR A 241 -28.59 11.49 -21.83
N SER A 242 -28.42 10.72 -22.90
CA SER A 242 -29.51 10.08 -23.64
C SER A 242 -29.18 8.62 -23.92
N SER A 243 -30.02 7.71 -23.42
CA SER A 243 -29.90 6.26 -23.67
C SER A 243 -30.29 5.85 -25.09
N SER A 244 -31.00 6.72 -25.81
CA SER A 244 -31.62 6.43 -27.11
C SER A 244 -31.00 7.24 -28.26
N TYR A 245 -29.72 7.64 -28.16
CA TYR A 245 -29.10 8.46 -29.20
C TYR A 245 -29.17 7.75 -30.56
N SER A 246 -29.92 8.34 -31.49
CA SER A 246 -30.32 7.75 -32.76
C SER A 246 -29.31 7.98 -33.89
N GLY A 247 -28.19 8.67 -33.61
CA GLY A 247 -27.24 9.10 -34.64
C GLY A 247 -27.64 10.38 -35.38
N ARG A 248 -28.64 11.14 -34.89
CA ARG A 248 -29.07 12.43 -35.45
C ARG A 248 -28.98 13.54 -34.37
N GLY A 249 -28.15 14.57 -34.61
CA GLY A 249 -27.99 15.74 -33.71
C GLY A 249 -26.56 15.91 -33.18
N ASP A 250 -26.35 16.87 -32.27
CA ASP A 250 -25.04 17.11 -31.61
C ASP A 250 -24.55 15.82 -30.93
N TYR A 251 -23.30 15.43 -31.23
CA TYR A 251 -22.72 14.17 -30.77
C TYR A 251 -22.52 14.22 -29.24
N ILE A 252 -23.41 13.57 -28.47
CA ILE A 252 -23.33 13.55 -27.00
C ILE A 252 -22.18 12.66 -26.51
N PHE A 253 -21.74 11.68 -27.32
CA PHE A 253 -20.65 10.76 -27.02
C PHE A 253 -19.57 10.81 -28.10
N ASN A 254 -18.35 10.39 -27.74
CA ASN A 254 -17.20 10.31 -28.66
C ASN A 254 -17.38 9.30 -29.82
N TYR A 255 -18.22 8.27 -29.65
CA TYR A 255 -18.49 7.25 -30.66
C TYR A 255 -19.98 6.87 -30.73
N PRO A 256 -20.47 6.43 -31.91
CA PRO A 256 -21.89 6.12 -32.11
C PRO A 256 -22.38 4.85 -31.40
N HIS A 257 -21.47 3.94 -31.02
CA HIS A 257 -21.85 2.76 -30.23
C HIS A 257 -22.22 3.09 -28.77
N CYS A 258 -21.87 4.30 -28.30
CA CYS A 258 -22.13 4.76 -26.95
C CYS A 258 -23.57 5.30 -26.79
N PRO A 259 -24.18 5.19 -25.60
CA PRO A 259 -23.63 4.58 -24.37
C PRO A 259 -23.60 3.04 -24.45
N CYS A 260 -22.65 2.40 -23.76
CA CYS A 260 -22.43 0.95 -23.78
C CYS A 260 -23.16 0.17 -22.67
N ASP A 261 -24.25 0.73 -22.11
CA ASP A 261 -24.98 0.12 -20.99
C ASP A 261 -25.67 -1.18 -21.39
N ASP A 262 -24.95 -2.30 -21.29
CA ASP A 262 -25.42 -3.64 -21.58
C ASP A 262 -24.82 -4.66 -20.60
N ASN A 263 -25.51 -5.77 -20.39
CA ASN A 263 -25.11 -6.81 -19.44
C ASN A 263 -24.07 -7.80 -20.00
N ARG A 264 -23.67 -7.66 -21.27
CA ARG A 264 -22.75 -8.59 -21.94
C ARG A 264 -21.30 -8.12 -21.87
N ASN A 265 -21.09 -6.82 -21.65
CA ASN A 265 -19.79 -6.16 -21.73
C ASN A 265 -19.41 -5.46 -20.42
N GLU A 266 -18.13 -5.17 -20.25
CA GLU A 266 -17.64 -4.33 -19.16
C GLU A 266 -17.63 -2.89 -19.65
N CYS A 267 -18.72 -2.16 -19.42
CA CYS A 267 -18.87 -0.79 -19.89
C CYS A 267 -18.32 0.21 -18.87
N THR A 268 -17.41 1.08 -19.32
CA THR A 268 -16.93 2.25 -18.57
C THR A 268 -17.36 3.53 -19.28
N LEU A 269 -18.04 4.42 -18.57
CA LEU A 269 -18.44 5.73 -19.05
C LEU A 269 -17.60 6.82 -18.37
N ASN A 270 -16.77 7.49 -19.16
CA ASN A 270 -16.05 8.70 -18.79
C ASN A 270 -16.90 9.94 -19.10
N ILE A 271 -16.67 11.02 -18.37
CA ILE A 271 -17.24 12.33 -18.67
C ILE A 271 -16.09 13.27 -19.03
N LYS A 272 -16.19 13.97 -20.16
CA LYS A 272 -15.16 14.92 -20.60
C LYS A 272 -14.93 15.98 -19.51
N THR A 273 -13.68 16.22 -19.17
CA THR A 273 -13.23 17.15 -18.09
C THR A 273 -13.75 18.58 -18.21
N SER A 274 -14.19 19.01 -19.39
CA SER A 274 -14.87 20.30 -19.58
C SER A 274 -16.29 20.36 -19.02
N LEU A 275 -16.88 19.25 -18.58
CA LEU A 275 -18.27 19.13 -18.14
C LEU A 275 -18.37 19.00 -16.61
N THR A 276 -18.50 20.10 -15.91
CA THR A 276 -18.65 20.11 -14.44
C THR A 276 -20.04 19.71 -13.94
N THR A 277 -21.02 19.61 -14.84
CA THR A 277 -22.39 19.19 -14.52
C THR A 277 -22.98 18.37 -15.67
N VAL A 278 -23.57 17.23 -15.33
CA VAL A 278 -24.23 16.34 -16.29
C VAL A 278 -25.62 15.98 -15.81
N ASN A 279 -26.60 16.01 -16.70
CA ASN A 279 -27.99 15.67 -16.43
C ASN A 279 -28.36 14.30 -17.00
N PHE A 280 -28.78 13.39 -16.12
CA PHE A 280 -29.15 12.02 -16.46
C PHE A 280 -30.66 11.80 -16.70
N TYR A 281 -31.51 12.84 -16.55
CA TYR A 281 -32.95 12.78 -16.83
C TYR A 281 -33.69 11.57 -16.22
N ASN A 282 -33.32 11.18 -15.00
CA ASN A 282 -33.90 10.05 -14.29
C ASN A 282 -33.61 8.69 -14.97
N ILE A 283 -32.55 8.60 -15.77
CA ILE A 283 -32.11 7.35 -16.41
C ILE A 283 -31.20 6.56 -15.46
N THR A 284 -31.32 5.24 -15.54
CA THR A 284 -30.49 4.27 -14.82
C THR A 284 -29.48 3.65 -15.79
N ILE A 285 -28.21 3.53 -15.38
CA ILE A 285 -27.13 2.90 -16.15
C ILE A 285 -26.58 1.67 -15.43
N SER A 286 -27.45 0.65 -15.28
CA SER A 286 -27.28 -0.46 -14.32
C SER A 286 -26.07 -1.37 -14.59
N ASN A 287 -25.56 -1.39 -15.82
CA ASN A 287 -24.43 -2.24 -16.21
C ASN A 287 -23.14 -1.45 -16.46
N THR A 288 -23.18 -0.14 -16.26
CA THR A 288 -22.08 0.78 -16.59
C THR A 288 -21.35 1.25 -15.34
N ILE A 289 -20.02 1.19 -15.38
CA ILE A 289 -19.15 1.85 -14.40
C ILE A 289 -18.99 3.31 -14.84
N LEU A 290 -19.42 4.24 -14.01
CA LEU A 290 -19.24 5.67 -14.24
C LEU A 290 -17.90 6.11 -13.65
N HIS A 291 -16.97 6.59 -14.47
CA HIS A 291 -15.64 7.03 -14.03
C HIS A 291 -15.55 8.55 -14.00
N ILE A 292 -15.14 9.08 -12.84
CA ILE A 292 -15.12 10.50 -12.51
C ILE A 292 -13.69 10.91 -12.12
N ASP A 293 -13.05 11.67 -13.00
CA ASP A 293 -11.66 12.13 -12.91
C ASP A 293 -11.53 13.65 -12.58
N HIS A 294 -12.65 14.34 -12.40
CA HIS A 294 -12.71 15.76 -12.07
C HIS A 294 -13.97 16.10 -11.28
N ASP A 295 -13.96 17.26 -10.61
CA ASP A 295 -15.09 17.74 -9.82
C ASP A 295 -16.37 17.83 -10.66
N ILE A 296 -17.42 17.13 -10.25
CA ILE A 296 -18.63 17.01 -11.03
C ILE A 296 -19.90 16.94 -10.19
N THR A 297 -20.98 17.49 -10.77
CA THR A 297 -22.34 17.34 -10.26
C THR A 297 -23.21 16.48 -11.20
N LEU A 298 -23.72 15.36 -10.69
CA LEU A 298 -24.67 14.49 -11.39
C LEU A 298 -26.12 14.91 -11.05
N ASN A 299 -26.81 15.50 -12.03
CA ASN A 299 -28.20 15.95 -11.92
C ASN A 299 -29.16 14.85 -12.37
N LYS A 300 -30.27 14.68 -11.64
CA LYS A 300 -31.33 13.72 -11.99
C LYS A 300 -30.80 12.29 -12.26
N PHE A 301 -29.70 11.93 -11.61
CA PHE A 301 -29.08 10.62 -11.71
C PHE A 301 -29.82 9.64 -10.81
N VAL A 302 -30.14 8.43 -11.30
CA VAL A 302 -30.84 7.40 -10.52
C VAL A 302 -29.84 6.44 -9.90
N TYR A 303 -29.18 5.64 -10.75
CA TYR A 303 -28.27 4.58 -10.34
C TYR A 303 -27.31 4.18 -11.47
N ALA A 304 -26.10 3.78 -11.10
CA ALA A 304 -25.10 3.12 -11.94
C ALA A 304 -24.59 1.86 -11.26
N LYS A 305 -24.07 0.90 -12.04
CA LYS A 305 -23.42 -0.33 -11.52
C LYS A 305 -22.45 0.01 -10.38
N GLN A 306 -21.59 1.00 -10.65
CA GLN A 306 -20.60 1.52 -9.73
C GLN A 306 -20.15 2.91 -10.22
N ILE A 307 -19.84 3.82 -9.31
CA ILE A 307 -19.18 5.08 -9.64
C ILE A 307 -17.74 5.01 -9.12
N ASN A 308 -16.76 5.09 -10.02
CA ASN A 308 -15.35 5.21 -9.65
C ASN A 308 -14.99 6.69 -9.63
N VAL A 309 -14.36 7.13 -8.55
CA VAL A 309 -13.95 8.52 -8.37
C VAL A 309 -12.45 8.55 -8.07
N ASP A 310 -11.72 9.36 -8.83
CA ASP A 310 -10.28 9.54 -8.66
C ASP A 310 -9.94 10.30 -7.37
N ASP A 311 -8.65 10.28 -7.00
CA ASP A 311 -8.18 10.95 -5.80
C ASP A 311 -8.31 12.48 -5.90
N ASN A 312 -8.63 13.12 -4.78
CA ASN A 312 -8.89 14.55 -4.64
C ASN A 312 -10.03 15.11 -5.51
N VAL A 313 -10.89 14.24 -6.06
CA VAL A 313 -12.06 14.63 -6.86
C VAL A 313 -13.33 14.69 -6.02
N LYS A 314 -14.11 15.77 -6.19
CA LYS A 314 -15.40 15.98 -5.55
C LYS A 314 -16.55 15.51 -6.43
N LEU A 315 -17.23 14.45 -5.99
CA LEU A 315 -18.48 13.98 -6.59
C LEU A 315 -19.67 14.55 -5.81
N SER A 316 -20.58 15.25 -6.50
CA SER A 316 -21.87 15.69 -5.96
C SER A 316 -23.03 15.05 -6.72
N ILE A 317 -24.02 14.47 -6.01
CA ILE A 317 -25.18 13.85 -6.65
C ILE A 317 -26.45 14.56 -6.20
N ASN A 318 -27.15 15.25 -7.10
CA ASN A 318 -28.39 15.95 -6.77
C ASN A 318 -29.57 14.96 -6.72
N SER A 319 -30.41 15.06 -5.67
CA SER A 319 -31.60 14.21 -5.48
C SER A 319 -32.68 14.44 -6.53
N LEU A 320 -33.43 13.38 -6.81
CA LEU A 320 -34.73 13.41 -7.47
C LEU A 320 -35.84 13.67 -6.44
N SER A 321 -36.98 14.17 -6.89
CA SER A 321 -38.19 14.38 -6.07
C SER A 321 -38.92 13.08 -5.70
N SER A 322 -38.67 11.97 -6.40
CA SER A 322 -39.22 10.64 -6.12
C SER A 322 -38.15 9.56 -6.36
N ILE A 323 -37.66 8.93 -5.30
CA ILE A 323 -36.69 7.83 -5.39
C ILE A 323 -37.25 6.63 -4.62
N ASN A 324 -37.45 5.49 -5.29
CA ASN A 324 -37.49 4.19 -4.62
C ASN A 324 -36.09 3.96 -4.04
N LYS A 325 -35.91 3.60 -2.77
CA LYS A 325 -34.58 3.43 -2.13
C LYS A 325 -33.63 2.62 -3.03
N TYR A 326 -32.65 3.29 -3.64
CA TYR A 326 -31.58 2.66 -4.41
C TYR A 326 -30.25 2.90 -3.69
N ASN A 327 -29.47 1.83 -3.56
CA ASN A 327 -28.13 1.86 -2.99
C ASN A 327 -27.15 2.14 -4.12
N GLN A 328 -26.45 3.29 -4.08
CA GLN A 328 -25.41 3.59 -5.06
C GLN A 328 -24.05 3.15 -4.53
N MET A 329 -23.35 2.30 -5.28
CA MET A 329 -21.97 1.95 -4.98
C MET A 329 -21.02 3.01 -5.56
N ILE A 330 -20.15 3.55 -4.71
CA ILE A 330 -19.14 4.56 -5.03
C ILE A 330 -17.79 4.01 -4.55
N LYS A 331 -16.79 4.02 -5.42
CA LYS A 331 -15.47 3.50 -5.14
C LYS A 331 -14.43 4.61 -5.29
N PHE A 332 -13.65 4.80 -4.24
CA PHE A 332 -12.45 5.64 -4.23
C PHE A 332 -11.28 4.71 -3.93
N ASN A 333 -10.23 4.63 -4.75
CA ASN A 333 -9.03 3.79 -4.49
C ASN A 333 -9.30 2.51 -3.66
N ASN A 334 -9.10 2.57 -2.33
CA ASN A 334 -9.21 1.48 -1.35
C ASN A 334 -10.55 1.38 -0.60
N PHE A 335 -11.56 2.19 -0.94
CA PHE A 335 -12.84 2.31 -0.25
C PHE A 335 -14.01 1.99 -1.18
N GLU A 336 -14.96 1.20 -0.67
CA GLU A 336 -16.28 1.01 -1.24
C GLU A 336 -17.32 1.65 -0.33
N ILE A 337 -18.01 2.67 -0.84
CA ILE A 337 -19.05 3.41 -0.16
C ILE A 337 -20.38 3.03 -0.82
N THR A 338 -21.29 2.45 -0.04
CA THR A 338 -22.67 2.23 -0.46
C THR A 338 -23.52 3.36 0.09
N ASN A 339 -23.89 4.32 -0.75
CA ASN A 339 -24.75 5.42 -0.38
C ASN A 339 -26.23 5.02 -0.45
N ILE A 340 -26.93 5.11 0.68
CA ILE A 340 -28.39 4.92 0.76
C ILE A 340 -29.05 6.27 0.49
N ARG A 341 -29.50 6.45 -0.75
CA ARG A 341 -30.15 7.70 -1.18
C ARG A 341 -31.52 7.86 -0.51
N LYS A 342 -31.70 8.98 0.19
CA LYS A 342 -32.99 9.46 0.72
C LYS A 342 -33.45 10.69 -0.08
N GLN A 343 -34.76 10.92 -0.10
CA GLN A 343 -35.38 12.07 -0.78
C GLN A 343 -34.79 13.40 -0.27
N ASN A 344 -34.58 14.37 -1.18
CA ASN A 344 -34.07 15.71 -0.90
C ASN A 344 -32.64 15.81 -0.34
N ASN A 345 -31.87 14.73 -0.32
CA ASN A 345 -30.47 14.75 0.13
C ASN A 345 -29.50 14.99 -1.04
N LYS A 346 -28.50 15.85 -0.87
CA LYS A 346 -27.46 16.14 -1.89
C LYS A 346 -26.11 15.58 -1.41
N PRO A 347 -25.91 14.26 -1.46
CA PRO A 347 -24.68 13.66 -0.99
C PRO A 347 -23.49 14.13 -1.82
N ARG A 348 -22.37 14.29 -1.12
CA ARG A 348 -21.07 14.69 -1.63
C ARG A 348 -20.03 13.74 -1.11
N PHE A 349 -19.04 13.48 -1.94
CA PHE A 349 -17.97 12.55 -1.64
C PHE A 349 -16.66 13.12 -2.14
N LYS A 350 -15.62 13.04 -1.31
CA LYS A 350 -14.26 13.42 -1.69
C LYS A 350 -13.27 12.62 -0.86
N TYR A 351 -12.31 12.00 -1.52
CA TYR A 351 -11.16 11.40 -0.86
C TYR A 351 -9.91 12.20 -1.20
N ASN A 352 -8.99 12.37 -0.26
CA ASN A 352 -7.69 12.97 -0.48
C ASN A 352 -6.62 12.07 0.15
N SER A 353 -5.81 11.42 -0.70
CA SER A 353 -4.80 10.46 -0.28
C SER A 353 -3.63 11.10 0.48
N GLU A 354 -3.26 12.35 0.16
CA GLU A 354 -2.16 13.08 0.84
C GLU A 354 -2.45 13.30 2.32
N THR A 355 -3.69 13.69 2.64
CA THR A 355 -4.16 13.91 4.02
C THR A 355 -4.80 12.68 4.64
N ASN A 356 -4.93 11.59 3.88
CA ASN A 356 -5.70 10.40 4.21
C ASN A 356 -7.11 10.73 4.73
N THR A 357 -7.77 11.71 4.11
CA THR A 357 -9.07 12.25 4.54
C THR A 357 -10.17 11.86 3.57
N LEU A 358 -11.24 11.25 4.07
CA LEU A 358 -12.44 10.92 3.31
C LEU A 358 -13.64 11.71 3.86
N GLU A 359 -14.18 12.60 3.03
CA GLU A 359 -15.38 13.39 3.27
C GLU A 359 -16.60 12.71 2.65
N ILE A 360 -17.63 12.48 3.46
CA ILE A 360 -18.84 11.78 3.04
C ILE A 360 -20.09 12.44 3.64
N ASP A 361 -21.01 12.83 2.76
CA ASP A 361 -22.32 13.35 3.16
C ASP A 361 -23.44 12.31 2.95
N GLY A 362 -24.44 12.34 3.84
CA GLY A 362 -25.65 11.51 3.75
C GLY A 362 -25.54 10.14 4.43
N ASN A 363 -26.44 9.21 4.07
CA ASN A 363 -26.47 7.88 4.70
C ASN A 363 -25.59 6.90 3.94
N ASN A 364 -24.58 6.34 4.59
CA ASN A 364 -23.55 5.57 3.90
C ASN A 364 -23.19 4.28 4.65
N HIS A 365 -22.84 3.25 3.90
CA HIS A 365 -22.08 2.10 4.40
C HIS A 365 -20.68 2.11 3.82
N ILE A 366 -19.65 1.99 4.64
CA ILE A 366 -18.26 1.91 4.16
C ILE A 366 -17.72 0.51 4.35
N LYS A 367 -17.04 0.04 3.31
CA LYS A 367 -16.20 -1.16 3.31
C LYS A 367 -14.80 -0.79 2.84
N HIS A 368 -13.80 -1.36 3.50
CA HIS A 368 -12.40 -1.13 3.20
C HIS A 368 -11.82 -2.33 2.40
N LEU A 369 -11.09 -2.07 1.33
CA LEU A 369 -10.61 -3.11 0.40
C LEU A 369 -9.16 -3.54 0.59
N SER A 370 -8.27 -2.61 0.96
CA SER A 370 -6.82 -2.86 1.10
C SER A 370 -6.14 -1.82 2.00
N ASN A 371 -4.99 -2.19 2.57
CA ASN A 371 -4.29 -1.49 3.65
C ASN A 371 -3.66 -0.13 3.20
N PRO A 372 -4.10 1.03 3.70
CA PRO A 372 -3.50 2.31 3.37
C PRO A 372 -2.66 2.80 4.55
N SER A 373 -1.36 2.48 4.55
CA SER A 373 -0.32 3.20 5.31
C SER A 373 -0.41 3.18 6.85
N LYS A 374 0.72 3.48 7.50
CA LYS A 374 0.83 3.66 8.97
C LYS A 374 0.24 5.00 9.45
N THR A 375 -0.39 5.79 8.58
CA THR A 375 -0.94 7.11 8.95
C THR A 375 -2.38 6.99 9.44
N PRO A 376 -2.80 7.83 10.40
CA PRO A 376 -4.19 7.85 10.80
C PRO A 376 -5.12 8.26 9.68
N PHE A 377 -6.27 7.61 9.60
CA PHE A 377 -7.29 7.85 8.60
C PHE A 377 -8.34 8.81 9.15
N ASN A 378 -8.53 9.95 8.48
CA ASN A 378 -9.50 10.96 8.88
C ASN A 378 -10.80 10.79 8.11
N LEU A 379 -11.92 10.64 8.81
CA LEU A 379 -13.24 10.49 8.24
C LEU A 379 -14.13 11.65 8.67
N ILE A 380 -14.47 12.52 7.72
CA ILE A 380 -15.38 13.65 7.93
C ILE A 380 -16.78 13.19 7.52
N ILE A 381 -17.66 13.01 8.49
CA ILE A 381 -19.02 12.50 8.28
C ILE A 381 -19.99 13.67 8.41
N ASN A 382 -20.89 13.85 7.44
CA ASN A 382 -22.06 14.72 7.59
C ASN A 382 -23.34 13.93 7.29
N GLY A 383 -23.84 13.18 8.28
CA GLY A 383 -25.00 12.28 8.14
C GLY A 383 -24.88 10.98 8.92
N ASP A 384 -25.68 9.97 8.56
CA ASP A 384 -25.64 8.63 9.17
C ASP A 384 -24.57 7.77 8.49
N LEU A 385 -23.56 7.30 9.23
CA LEU A 385 -22.56 6.37 8.74
C LEU A 385 -22.66 5.03 9.44
N THR A 386 -22.65 3.95 8.66
CA THR A 386 -22.45 2.59 9.17
C THR A 386 -21.15 2.02 8.62
N CYS A 387 -20.22 1.64 9.49
CA CYS A 387 -18.97 1.01 9.10
C CYS A 387 -18.99 -0.48 9.43
N ASN A 388 -18.85 -1.33 8.41
CA ASN A 388 -18.99 -2.79 8.54
C ASN A 388 -17.65 -3.55 8.50
N SER A 389 -16.55 -2.87 8.16
CA SER A 389 -15.24 -3.51 8.03
C SER A 389 -14.13 -2.50 8.30
N PHE A 390 -13.12 -2.89 9.05
CA PHE A 390 -11.96 -2.07 9.35
C PHE A 390 -10.69 -2.81 8.93
N VAL A 391 -9.69 -2.06 8.45
CA VAL A 391 -8.34 -2.60 8.23
C VAL A 391 -7.69 -2.80 9.57
N SER A 392 -6.92 -3.87 9.73
CA SER A 392 -6.21 -4.15 10.99
C SER A 392 -5.05 -3.18 11.22
N ASP A 393 -4.75 -2.89 12.48
CA ASP A 393 -3.64 -2.04 12.93
C ASP A 393 -3.72 -0.57 12.44
N CYS A 394 -4.94 -0.03 12.25
CA CYS A 394 -5.16 1.35 11.81
C CYS A 394 -5.75 2.27 12.92
N ILE A 395 -5.40 3.56 12.85
CA ILE A 395 -6.00 4.62 13.67
C ILE A 395 -7.03 5.37 12.83
N TYR A 396 -8.27 5.44 13.28
CA TYR A 396 -9.37 6.15 12.64
C TYR A 396 -9.75 7.39 13.44
N TYR A 397 -9.80 8.56 12.81
CA TYR A 397 -10.33 9.79 13.38
C TYR A 397 -11.67 10.11 12.72
N PHE A 398 -12.75 10.12 13.51
CA PHE A 398 -14.07 10.48 13.04
C PHE A 398 -14.40 11.89 13.51
N THR A 399 -14.66 12.79 12.56
CA THR A 399 -15.05 14.17 12.83
C THR A 399 -16.34 14.50 12.10
N SER A 400 -17.10 15.45 12.61
CA SER A 400 -18.30 15.95 11.95
C SER A 400 -18.43 17.45 12.14
N SER A 401 -19.00 18.13 11.14
CA SER A 401 -19.39 19.54 11.26
C SER A 401 -20.83 19.72 11.76
N SER A 402 -21.57 18.62 11.94
CA SER A 402 -23.00 18.60 12.30
C SER A 402 -23.31 17.37 13.17
N ILE A 403 -24.51 17.28 13.76
CA ILE A 403 -24.90 16.08 14.51
C ILE A 403 -25.00 14.91 13.53
N SER A 404 -24.11 13.93 13.68
CA SER A 404 -24.01 12.75 12.83
C SER A 404 -24.08 11.47 13.67
N THR A 405 -24.64 10.39 13.11
CA THR A 405 -24.68 9.09 13.77
C THR A 405 -23.64 8.15 13.18
N LEU A 406 -22.92 7.43 14.03
CA LEU A 406 -21.93 6.43 13.64
C LEU A 406 -22.33 5.06 14.20
N THR A 407 -22.51 4.09 13.32
CA THR A 407 -22.78 2.69 13.67
C THR A 407 -21.57 1.84 13.30
N ILE A 408 -21.04 1.08 14.23
CA ILE A 408 -19.86 0.22 14.06
C ILE A 408 -20.35 -1.23 14.13
N ASN A 409 -20.38 -1.92 13.00
CA ASN A 409 -20.81 -3.31 12.92
C ASN A 409 -19.60 -4.18 12.56
N GLY A 410 -18.92 -4.76 13.54
CA GLY A 410 -17.80 -5.67 13.30
C GLY A 410 -16.85 -5.81 14.47
N ASN A 411 -15.97 -6.82 14.39
CA ASN A 411 -14.93 -7.05 15.38
C ASN A 411 -13.72 -6.15 15.10
N GLY A 412 -13.00 -5.76 16.16
CA GLY A 412 -11.76 -5.03 16.03
C GLY A 412 -10.61 -5.90 15.50
N SER A 413 -9.56 -5.26 15.00
CA SER A 413 -8.31 -5.92 14.62
C SER A 413 -7.12 -5.04 14.94
N ASN A 414 -6.84 -4.86 16.22
CA ASN A 414 -5.88 -3.90 16.79
C ASN A 414 -6.11 -2.44 16.35
N ASN A 415 -7.36 -2.05 16.15
CA ASN A 415 -7.69 -0.70 15.69
C ASN A 415 -7.86 0.26 16.85
N ILE A 416 -7.58 1.54 16.61
CA ILE A 416 -7.89 2.64 17.52
C ILE A 416 -8.84 3.58 16.77
N MET A 417 -9.98 3.92 17.37
CA MET A 417 -10.91 4.89 16.81
C MET A 417 -11.05 6.05 17.78
N ILE A 418 -10.89 7.27 17.27
CA ILE A 418 -11.03 8.51 18.00
C ILE A 418 -12.20 9.24 17.40
N ILE A 419 -13.19 9.57 18.22
CA ILE A 419 -14.49 10.06 17.78
C ILE A 419 -14.72 11.42 18.42
N ASP A 420 -15.01 12.41 17.57
CA ASP A 420 -15.36 13.76 17.97
C ASP A 420 -16.67 13.78 18.78
N GLU A 421 -16.79 14.71 19.73
CA GLU A 421 -17.95 14.81 20.62
C GLU A 421 -19.27 15.08 19.89
N SER A 422 -19.20 15.69 18.70
CA SER A 422 -20.36 15.94 17.83
C SER A 422 -20.99 14.68 17.23
N ILE A 423 -20.33 13.52 17.31
CA ILE A 423 -20.79 12.25 16.77
C ILE A 423 -21.50 11.42 17.85
N THR A 424 -22.66 10.89 17.49
CA THR A 424 -23.42 9.97 18.33
C THR A 424 -23.17 8.54 17.86
N LEU A 425 -22.63 7.70 18.74
CA LEU A 425 -22.48 6.26 18.50
C LEU A 425 -23.80 5.54 18.82
N ASN A 426 -24.13 4.51 18.05
CA ASN A 426 -25.21 3.59 18.41
C ASN A 426 -24.71 2.53 19.42
N ASP A 427 -25.63 2.01 20.26
CA ASP A 427 -25.33 1.09 21.38
C ASP A 427 -24.50 -0.14 20.95
N PRO A 428 -23.53 -0.62 21.76
CA PRO A 428 -23.29 -0.32 23.19
C PRO A 428 -22.30 0.85 23.49
N PHE A 429 -21.84 1.59 22.48
CA PHE A 429 -20.76 2.56 22.65
C PHE A 429 -21.20 4.03 22.70
N SER A 430 -22.48 4.30 22.89
CA SER A 430 -23.12 5.63 22.76
C SER A 430 -22.40 6.78 23.48
N ASN A 431 -21.74 6.48 24.60
CA ASN A 431 -21.01 7.44 25.43
C ASN A 431 -19.47 7.34 25.36
N CYS A 432 -18.92 6.66 24.34
CA CYS A 432 -17.47 6.49 24.16
C CYS A 432 -16.87 7.50 23.15
N ILE A 433 -15.63 7.95 23.37
CA ILE A 433 -14.87 8.82 22.44
C ILE A 433 -13.58 8.16 21.93
N ILE A 434 -13.08 7.12 22.59
CA ILE A 434 -11.96 6.31 22.10
C ILE A 434 -12.31 4.84 22.20
N LEU A 435 -12.36 4.15 21.06
CA LEU A 435 -12.58 2.71 20.98
C LEU A 435 -11.28 1.99 20.58
N THR A 436 -11.09 0.78 21.07
CA THR A 436 -10.09 -0.15 20.56
C THR A 436 -10.69 -1.52 20.35
N GLY A 437 -10.15 -2.33 19.44
CA GLY A 437 -10.51 -3.74 19.41
C GLY A 437 -9.36 -4.55 18.84
N LYS A 438 -9.04 -5.69 19.45
CA LYS A 438 -7.98 -6.63 19.05
C LYS A 438 -8.51 -7.67 18.07
N SER A 439 -7.64 -8.32 17.29
CA SER A 439 -8.04 -9.30 16.27
C SER A 439 -9.06 -10.31 16.80
N ASN A 440 -10.23 -10.34 16.16
CA ASN A 440 -11.39 -11.19 16.51
C ASN A 440 -12.06 -10.90 17.87
N GLU A 441 -11.81 -9.74 18.49
CA GLU A 441 -12.52 -9.26 19.69
C GLU A 441 -13.51 -8.15 19.33
N GLU A 442 -14.59 -8.00 20.11
CA GLU A 442 -15.47 -6.83 20.02
C GLU A 442 -14.70 -5.55 20.37
N PHE A 443 -15.14 -4.41 19.81
CA PHE A 443 -14.63 -3.10 20.21
C PHE A 443 -14.91 -2.87 21.71
N LYS A 444 -13.97 -2.20 22.37
CA LYS A 444 -13.95 -1.87 23.78
C LYS A 444 -13.72 -0.38 23.91
N CYS A 445 -14.47 0.28 24.78
CA CYS A 445 -14.19 1.68 25.06
C CYS A 445 -12.93 1.81 25.92
N ILE A 446 -12.07 2.78 25.58
CA ILE A 446 -10.91 3.17 26.41
C ILE A 446 -11.22 4.50 27.13
N LYS A 447 -12.02 5.37 26.51
CA LYS A 447 -12.29 6.70 27.05
C LYS A 447 -13.73 7.11 26.79
N CYS A 448 -14.43 7.49 27.85
CA CYS A 448 -15.81 7.94 27.82
C CYS A 448 -15.91 9.46 27.62
N LYS A 449 -17.09 9.92 27.17
CA LYS A 449 -17.49 11.33 27.18
C LYS A 449 -17.46 11.89 28.60
N ASN A 450 -17.31 13.21 28.72
CA ASN A 450 -17.36 13.88 30.03
C ASN A 450 -18.69 13.56 30.76
N GLY A 451 -18.60 13.19 32.04
CA GLY A 451 -19.74 12.76 32.87
C GLY A 451 -19.94 11.24 32.97
N TYR A 452 -19.19 10.45 32.21
CA TYR A 452 -19.26 8.98 32.19
C TYR A 452 -17.92 8.35 32.58
N TYR A 453 -17.95 7.15 33.17
CA TYR A 453 -16.75 6.40 33.56
C TYR A 453 -16.76 4.97 32.99
N LEU A 454 -15.58 4.39 32.85
CA LEU A 454 -15.36 3.10 32.21
C LEU A 454 -15.42 1.95 33.25
N ASN A 455 -16.36 1.02 33.07
CA ASN A 455 -16.47 -0.18 33.90
C ASN A 455 -15.49 -1.29 33.46
N SER A 456 -15.45 -2.42 34.17
CA SER A 456 -14.61 -3.58 33.83
C SER A 456 -14.92 -4.22 32.48
N ASN A 457 -16.15 -4.05 31.99
CA ASN A 457 -16.60 -4.57 30.71
C ASN A 457 -16.21 -3.63 29.55
N ASN A 458 -15.55 -2.51 29.82
CA ASN A 458 -15.19 -1.46 28.87
C ASN A 458 -16.42 -0.72 28.30
N GLU A 459 -17.46 -0.56 29.11
CA GLU A 459 -18.67 0.20 28.81
C GLU A 459 -18.71 1.49 29.64
N CYS A 460 -19.25 2.55 29.05
CA CYS A 460 -19.37 3.86 29.70
C CYS A 460 -20.67 3.96 30.50
N GLN A 461 -20.55 4.07 31.82
CA GLN A 461 -21.68 4.16 32.77
C GLN A 461 -21.82 5.58 33.29
N GLU A 462 -23.07 5.98 33.57
CA GLU A 462 -23.39 7.29 34.13
C GLU A 462 -22.90 7.40 35.59
N ASN A 463 -22.33 8.54 35.96
CA ASN A 463 -21.70 8.74 37.26
C ASN A 463 -22.72 8.83 38.41
N SER A 464 -23.07 7.70 39.03
CA SER A 464 -24.00 7.71 40.17
C SER A 464 -23.34 7.86 41.54
N HIS A 465 -22.10 7.37 41.78
CA HIS A 465 -21.44 7.43 43.09
C HIS A 465 -19.88 7.42 43.03
N CYS A 466 -19.28 7.81 41.91
CA CYS A 466 -17.82 7.88 41.77
C CYS A 466 -17.33 9.33 41.93
N ILE A 467 -16.51 9.58 42.95
CA ILE A 467 -16.01 10.92 43.28
C ILE A 467 -14.73 11.24 42.49
N LYS A 468 -13.92 10.23 42.19
CA LYS A 468 -12.63 10.43 41.54
C LYS A 468 -12.36 9.39 40.47
N LEU A 469 -11.94 9.89 39.31
CA LEU A 469 -11.52 9.09 38.16
C LEU A 469 -10.00 9.15 38.01
N ASN A 470 -9.40 8.06 37.54
CA ASN A 470 -8.01 8.09 37.08
C ASN A 470 -7.91 8.60 35.63
N ASN A 471 -6.67 8.68 35.13
CA ASN A 471 -6.36 9.12 33.76
C ASN A 471 -6.93 8.21 32.65
N GLN A 472 -7.49 7.05 33.01
CA GLN A 472 -8.11 6.08 32.10
C GLN A 472 -9.65 6.07 32.25
N ASN A 473 -10.25 7.10 32.85
CA ASN A 473 -11.67 7.20 33.15
C ASN A 473 -12.23 6.04 34.01
N HIS A 474 -11.39 5.30 34.75
CA HIS A 474 -11.86 4.32 35.73
C HIS A 474 -12.10 4.97 37.08
N CYS A 475 -13.14 4.50 37.78
CA CYS A 475 -13.40 4.93 39.13
C CYS A 475 -12.30 4.46 40.09
N VAL A 476 -11.69 5.40 40.80
CA VAL A 476 -10.68 5.10 41.84
C VAL A 476 -11.15 5.44 43.24
N GLU A 477 -12.21 6.24 43.37
CA GLU A 477 -12.75 6.62 44.67
C GLU A 477 -14.27 6.70 44.60
N CYS A 478 -14.92 5.88 45.44
CA CYS A 478 -16.36 5.80 45.58
C CYS A 478 -16.85 6.66 46.75
N ASP A 479 -18.10 7.09 46.66
CA ASP A 479 -18.79 7.82 47.71
C ASP A 479 -19.02 6.97 48.98
N TYR A 480 -19.30 7.63 50.10
CA TYR A 480 -19.39 7.01 51.43
C TYR A 480 -20.42 5.85 51.47
N GLY A 481 -19.98 4.68 51.98
CA GLY A 481 -20.82 3.47 52.07
C GLY A 481 -20.80 2.58 50.84
N TYR A 482 -20.00 2.93 49.82
CA TYR A 482 -19.76 2.13 48.62
C TYR A 482 -18.29 1.71 48.56
N TYR A 483 -18.03 0.51 48.05
CA TYR A 483 -16.68 0.04 47.76
C TYR A 483 -16.51 -0.11 46.25
N LEU A 484 -15.28 0.10 45.77
CA LEU A 484 -14.92 -0.18 44.39
C LEU A 484 -14.86 -1.71 44.22
N ASN A 485 -15.83 -2.26 43.51
CA ASN A 485 -15.81 -3.67 43.17
C ASN A 485 -14.68 -3.87 42.14
N LEU A 486 -13.61 -4.57 42.51
CA LEU A 486 -12.44 -4.76 41.65
C LEU A 486 -12.77 -5.61 40.40
N ASN A 487 -13.80 -6.45 40.47
CA ASN A 487 -14.24 -7.26 39.35
C ASN A 487 -15.04 -6.43 38.34
N THR A 488 -15.93 -5.55 38.81
CA THR A 488 -16.81 -4.75 37.92
C THR A 488 -16.31 -3.32 37.65
N GLN A 489 -15.34 -2.84 38.42
CA GLN A 489 -14.88 -1.45 38.51
C GLN A 489 -16.01 -0.43 38.74
N VAL A 490 -17.10 -0.86 39.38
CA VAL A 490 -18.27 -0.04 39.73
C VAL A 490 -18.36 0.09 41.25
N CYS A 491 -18.76 1.28 41.72
CA CYS A 491 -19.03 1.53 43.12
C CYS A 491 -20.28 0.76 43.58
N THR A 492 -20.07 -0.25 44.43
CA THR A 492 -21.13 -1.14 44.91
C THR A 492 -21.36 -0.90 46.41
N LYS A 493 -22.61 -0.97 46.87
CA LYS A 493 -22.95 -0.72 48.28
C LYS A 493 -22.35 -1.78 49.20
N ASN A 494 -21.69 -1.38 50.28
CA ASN A 494 -20.97 -2.29 51.18
C ASN A 494 -21.91 -3.04 52.15
N PRO A 495 -21.72 -4.34 52.44
CA PRO A 495 -22.54 -5.06 53.43
C PRO A 495 -22.14 -4.67 54.88
N SER A 496 -23.14 -4.55 55.76
CA SER A 496 -23.09 -4.49 57.23
C SER A 496 -21.83 -3.91 57.89
N GLY A 497 -21.75 -2.58 58.05
CA GLY A 497 -20.82 -1.93 59.00
C GLY A 497 -19.36 -1.81 58.57
N CYS A 498 -19.02 -2.14 57.33
CA CYS A 498 -17.67 -1.97 56.78
C CYS A 498 -17.41 -0.56 56.24
N LYS A 499 -16.36 0.12 56.74
CA LYS A 499 -15.97 1.48 56.34
C LYS A 499 -15.10 1.51 55.07
N PHE A 500 -14.17 0.56 54.94
CA PHE A 500 -13.38 0.31 53.72
C PHE A 500 -13.16 -1.19 53.53
N GLY A 501 -13.45 -1.74 52.35
CA GLY A 501 -13.40 -3.18 52.10
C GLY A 501 -13.52 -3.54 50.63
N ASN A 502 -13.41 -4.84 50.33
CA ASN A 502 -13.77 -5.43 49.04
C ASN A 502 -14.98 -6.40 49.21
N GLU A 503 -15.40 -7.07 48.14
CA GLU A 503 -16.54 -8.02 48.13
C GLU A 503 -16.52 -9.10 49.23
N THR A 504 -15.34 -9.50 49.72
CA THR A 504 -15.16 -10.68 50.59
C THR A 504 -14.38 -10.39 51.87
N HIS A 505 -13.81 -9.19 51.99
CA HIS A 505 -12.92 -8.80 53.07
C HIS A 505 -13.06 -7.30 53.34
N CYS A 506 -13.54 -6.97 54.53
CA CYS A 506 -13.48 -5.61 55.02
C CYS A 506 -12.07 -5.31 55.54
N TYR A 507 -11.41 -4.30 55.01
CA TYR A 507 -10.09 -3.87 55.48
C TYR A 507 -10.18 -2.92 56.67
N GLN A 508 -11.33 -2.28 56.88
CA GLN A 508 -11.56 -1.38 58.00
C GLN A 508 -13.03 -1.38 58.42
N CYS A 509 -13.30 -1.88 59.62
CA CYS A 509 -14.62 -1.84 60.23
C CYS A 509 -15.00 -0.42 60.69
N GLY A 510 -16.31 -0.11 60.62
CA GLY A 510 -16.89 1.07 61.27
C GLY A 510 -16.86 0.96 62.79
N GLU A 511 -17.17 2.05 63.48
CA GLU A 511 -17.18 2.08 64.96
C GLU A 511 -18.13 1.02 65.53
N GLU A 512 -17.72 0.34 66.62
CA GLU A 512 -18.37 -0.82 67.27
C GLU A 512 -18.22 -2.19 66.59
N TYR A 513 -17.50 -2.27 65.46
CA TYR A 513 -17.26 -3.52 64.72
C TYR A 513 -15.77 -3.90 64.73
N VAL A 514 -15.49 -5.18 64.92
CA VAL A 514 -14.13 -5.76 64.95
C VAL A 514 -14.00 -6.75 63.80
N ASN A 515 -12.84 -6.77 63.14
CA ASN A 515 -12.61 -7.67 62.01
C ASN A 515 -12.36 -9.09 62.53
N VAL A 516 -13.23 -10.02 62.14
CA VAL A 516 -13.08 -11.43 62.45
C VAL A 516 -12.98 -12.20 61.13
N ASN A 517 -11.76 -12.60 60.77
CA ASN A 517 -11.45 -13.36 59.54
C ASN A 517 -11.95 -12.68 58.25
N GLY A 518 -11.85 -11.36 58.17
CA GLY A 518 -12.26 -10.58 57.00
C GLY A 518 -13.66 -9.98 57.06
N GLU A 519 -14.49 -10.34 58.05
CA GLU A 519 -15.83 -9.79 58.21
C GLU A 519 -15.92 -8.88 59.44
N CYS A 520 -16.62 -7.75 59.31
CA CYS A 520 -16.87 -6.85 60.45
C CYS A 520 -18.03 -7.35 61.28
N LYS A 521 -17.73 -7.85 62.48
CA LYS A 521 -18.72 -8.34 63.43
C LYS A 521 -18.81 -7.41 64.62
N ARG A 522 -20.03 -7.07 65.03
CA ARG A 522 -20.27 -6.24 66.21
C ARG A 522 -19.88 -7.06 67.46
N MET A 523 -18.94 -6.55 68.25
CA MET A 523 -18.46 -7.23 69.46
C MET A 523 -19.05 -6.57 70.70
N ASN A 524 -20.06 -7.20 71.30
CA ASN A 524 -20.84 -6.61 72.41
C ASN A 524 -20.02 -6.29 73.67
N ASN A 525 -18.86 -6.91 73.84
CA ASN A 525 -17.96 -6.71 74.98
C ASN A 525 -16.81 -5.74 74.72
N CYS A 526 -16.83 -5.02 73.58
CA CYS A 526 -15.90 -3.97 73.23
C CYS A 526 -16.55 -2.59 73.37
N LYS A 527 -16.01 -1.71 74.21
CA LYS A 527 -16.50 -0.34 74.45
C LYS A 527 -15.96 0.69 73.45
N LYS A 528 -14.78 0.45 72.85
CA LYS A 528 -14.18 1.33 71.83
C LYS A 528 -13.30 0.52 70.87
N SER A 529 -13.49 0.70 69.56
CA SER A 529 -12.76 -0.01 68.49
C SER A 529 -12.15 0.97 67.48
N GLU A 530 -10.93 0.70 67.01
CA GLU A 530 -10.30 1.46 65.92
C GLU A 530 -9.50 0.53 65.00
N ARG A 531 -9.58 0.77 63.68
CA ARG A 531 -8.80 0.05 62.64
C ARG A 531 -8.74 -1.47 62.84
N ASN A 532 -9.90 -2.08 63.09
CA ASN A 532 -10.14 -3.52 63.22
C ASN A 532 -9.89 -4.17 64.58
N TYR A 533 -9.44 -3.43 65.60
CA TYR A 533 -9.13 -3.99 66.92
C TYR A 533 -9.99 -3.35 68.00
N CYS A 534 -10.24 -4.12 69.07
CA CYS A 534 -10.85 -3.56 70.26
C CYS A 534 -9.79 -2.87 71.11
N LEU A 535 -9.93 -1.55 71.29
CA LEU A 535 -9.03 -0.73 72.08
C LEU A 535 -9.44 -0.62 73.56
N LYS A 536 -10.71 -0.92 73.88
CA LYS A 536 -11.22 -0.90 75.26
C LYS A 536 -12.33 -1.92 75.45
N CYS A 537 -12.18 -2.84 76.40
CA CYS A 537 -13.19 -3.84 76.73
C CYS A 537 -14.23 -3.33 77.75
N LEU A 538 -15.37 -4.01 77.85
CA LEU A 538 -16.30 -3.85 78.98
C LEU A 538 -15.67 -4.40 80.28
N ASN A 539 -16.10 -3.86 81.42
CA ASN A 539 -15.58 -4.22 82.74
C ASN A 539 -15.64 -5.74 82.99
N GLY A 540 -14.55 -6.33 83.52
CA GLY A 540 -14.39 -7.79 83.71
C GLY A 540 -13.77 -8.54 82.53
N TYR A 541 -13.32 -7.84 81.48
CA TYR A 541 -12.61 -8.42 80.34
C TYR A 541 -11.28 -7.69 80.10
N LYS A 542 -10.20 -8.44 79.89
CA LYS A 542 -8.88 -7.93 79.51
C LYS A 542 -8.64 -8.05 78.01
N ILE A 543 -7.76 -7.20 77.46
CA ILE A 543 -7.36 -7.29 76.05
C ILE A 543 -6.24 -8.34 75.93
N GLU A 544 -6.52 -9.43 75.21
CA GLU A 544 -5.54 -10.48 74.93
C GLU A 544 -5.63 -10.82 73.43
N ASN A 545 -4.51 -10.75 72.69
CA ASN A 545 -4.46 -10.90 71.23
C ASN A 545 -5.48 -10.01 70.47
N ASN A 546 -5.59 -8.75 70.87
CA ASN A 546 -6.51 -7.76 70.28
C ASN A 546 -8.01 -8.12 70.36
N LYS A 547 -8.39 -9.01 71.30
CA LYS A 547 -9.77 -9.39 71.62
C LYS A 547 -10.02 -9.31 73.13
N CYS A 548 -11.27 -9.05 73.51
CA CYS A 548 -11.68 -8.97 74.92
C CYS A 548 -11.96 -10.38 75.48
N VAL A 549 -11.12 -10.83 76.42
CA VAL A 549 -11.21 -12.15 77.05
C VAL A 549 -11.58 -11.96 78.52
N LYS A 550 -12.48 -12.81 79.04
CA LYS A 550 -13.03 -12.67 80.40
C LYS A 550 -11.96 -12.99 81.44
N ASP A 551 -11.67 -12.04 82.34
CA ASP A 551 -10.67 -12.26 83.39
C ASP A 551 -11.29 -12.94 84.62
N LYS A 552 -10.52 -13.82 85.27
CA LYS A 552 -10.97 -14.63 86.42
C LYS A 552 -10.92 -13.87 87.75
N GLU A 553 -10.26 -12.72 87.81
CA GLU A 553 -9.96 -12.00 89.07
C GLU A 553 -10.82 -10.74 89.32
N GLU A 554 -11.96 -10.58 88.61
CA GLU A 554 -12.96 -9.49 88.78
C GLU A 554 -12.38 -8.08 89.01
N CYS A 555 -11.34 -7.76 88.25
CA CYS A 555 -10.70 -6.46 88.30
C CYS A 555 -11.24 -5.49 87.22
N TYR A 556 -11.27 -4.20 87.55
CA TYR A 556 -11.44 -3.09 86.62
C TYR A 556 -10.08 -2.66 86.07
N TYR A 557 -9.88 -2.82 84.76
CA TYR A 557 -8.61 -2.53 84.08
C TYR A 557 -8.62 -1.20 83.32
N GLU A 558 -7.53 -0.45 83.41
CA GLU A 558 -7.17 0.59 82.43
C GLU A 558 -5.89 0.14 81.70
N GLY A 559 -5.99 -0.09 80.39
CA GLY A 559 -4.94 -0.78 79.64
C GLY A 559 -4.84 -2.26 80.06
N ASN A 560 -3.65 -2.69 80.51
CA ASN A 560 -3.39 -4.02 81.07
C ASN A 560 -3.19 -3.99 82.60
N GLU A 561 -3.33 -2.83 83.25
CA GLU A 561 -3.14 -2.68 84.69
C GLU A 561 -4.48 -2.67 85.41
N CYS A 562 -4.54 -3.46 86.47
CA CYS A 562 -5.70 -3.58 87.34
C CYS A 562 -5.77 -2.34 88.24
N VAL A 563 -6.74 -1.45 88.00
CA VAL A 563 -6.85 -0.16 88.69
C VAL A 563 -7.88 -0.15 89.82
N SER A 564 -8.81 -1.11 89.85
CA SER A 564 -9.67 -1.31 91.03
C SER A 564 -10.30 -2.72 91.07
N CYS A 565 -10.81 -3.13 92.22
CA CYS A 565 -11.31 -4.49 92.48
C CYS A 565 -12.81 -4.48 92.85
N SER A 566 -13.51 -5.60 92.64
CA SER A 566 -14.89 -5.76 93.14
C SER A 566 -14.96 -5.71 94.67
N ASN A 567 -16.14 -5.38 95.23
CA ASN A 567 -16.33 -4.81 96.58
C ASN A 567 -15.74 -5.60 97.78
N GLU A 568 -15.35 -6.87 97.61
CA GLU A 568 -14.78 -7.73 98.65
C GLU A 568 -13.23 -7.79 98.66
N TYR A 569 -12.56 -7.14 97.70
CA TYR A 569 -11.11 -7.15 97.53
C TYR A 569 -10.51 -5.72 97.57
N THR A 570 -9.23 -5.62 97.84
CA THR A 570 -8.41 -4.40 97.92
C THR A 570 -7.25 -4.52 96.96
N LEU A 571 -7.01 -3.45 96.19
CA LEU A 571 -5.94 -3.42 95.21
C LEU A 571 -4.58 -3.27 95.92
N ASN A 572 -3.68 -4.23 95.74
CA ASN A 572 -2.35 -4.25 96.32
C ASN A 572 -1.34 -4.59 95.21
N ASN A 573 -0.44 -3.65 94.86
CA ASN A 573 0.53 -3.80 93.76
C ASN A 573 -0.07 -4.32 92.42
N GLY A 574 -1.24 -3.80 92.02
CA GLY A 574 -1.88 -4.18 90.75
C GLY A 574 -2.58 -5.55 90.74
N LYS A 575 -2.87 -6.14 91.90
CA LYS A 575 -3.70 -7.34 92.06
C LYS A 575 -4.72 -7.19 93.20
N CYS A 576 -5.86 -7.86 93.09
CA CYS A 576 -6.96 -7.78 94.04
C CYS A 576 -6.80 -8.81 95.19
N GLU A 577 -6.66 -8.34 96.43
CA GLU A 577 -6.47 -9.17 97.64
C GLU A 577 -7.55 -8.88 98.72
N SER A 578 -8.04 -9.89 99.45
CA SER A 578 -9.17 -9.75 100.40
C SER A 578 -8.85 -8.91 101.65
N LYS A 579 -9.82 -8.11 102.13
CA LYS A 579 -9.66 -7.14 103.23
C LYS A 579 -9.53 -7.78 104.64
N GLU A 580 -8.33 -7.83 105.20
CA GLU A 580 -8.08 -7.75 106.66
C GLU A 580 -6.88 -6.84 107.00
N ASN A 581 -7.15 -5.75 107.74
CA ASN A 581 -6.23 -4.90 108.54
C ASN A 581 -5.00 -4.22 107.87
N LYS A 582 -5.15 -2.95 107.45
CA LYS A 582 -4.50 -1.73 108.03
C LYS A 582 -4.56 -0.50 107.08
N ASN A 583 -4.66 0.68 107.71
CA ASN A 583 -4.87 2.03 107.16
C ASN A 583 -3.70 2.62 106.36
N GLY A 584 -4.03 3.42 105.33
CA GLY A 584 -3.15 4.44 104.69
C GLY A 584 -3.83 5.01 103.43
N LYS A 585 -4.64 6.07 103.55
CA LYS A 585 -4.38 7.49 103.22
C LYS A 585 -3.97 7.79 101.76
N ASN A 586 -4.87 8.56 101.15
CA ASN A 586 -4.82 9.37 99.92
C ASN A 586 -5.10 8.64 98.60
N GLU A 587 -6.29 8.87 98.04
CA GLU A 587 -6.49 9.25 96.64
C GLU A 587 -7.92 9.80 96.44
N GLU A 588 -8.04 10.78 95.54
CA GLU A 588 -9.17 11.69 95.35
C GLU A 588 -10.40 11.00 94.72
N ILE A 589 -11.59 11.22 95.27
CA ILE A 589 -12.86 10.65 94.76
C ILE A 589 -13.63 11.73 93.99
N TYR A 590 -14.02 11.41 92.75
CA TYR A 590 -14.95 12.22 91.94
C TYR A 590 -16.34 11.58 91.90
N CYS A 591 -17.40 12.40 92.02
CA CYS A 591 -18.80 11.97 91.89
C CYS A 591 -19.47 12.60 90.68
N GLU A 592 -20.30 11.82 89.97
CA GLU A 592 -21.11 12.30 88.85
C GLU A 592 -22.19 13.31 89.28
N ASN A 593 -22.59 14.19 88.35
CA ASN A 593 -23.59 15.24 88.57
C ASN A 593 -24.90 14.69 89.16
N GLY A 594 -25.38 15.28 90.25
CA GLY A 594 -26.61 14.87 90.95
C GLY A 594 -26.39 13.97 92.18
N LYS A 595 -25.13 13.76 92.61
CA LYS A 595 -24.75 13.02 93.82
C LYS A 595 -23.78 13.83 94.70
N TYR A 596 -23.74 13.61 96.02
CA TYR A 596 -22.78 14.26 96.94
C TYR A 596 -21.98 13.25 97.78
N ILE A 597 -20.79 13.63 98.27
CA ILE A 597 -19.92 12.74 99.03
C ILE A 597 -20.32 12.71 100.50
N LYS A 598 -20.55 11.51 101.06
CA LYS A 598 -20.62 11.29 102.51
C LYS A 598 -19.84 10.01 102.85
N ASN A 599 -18.89 10.10 103.79
CA ASN A 599 -18.00 8.99 104.19
C ASN A 599 -17.25 8.32 103.01
N ASN A 600 -16.64 9.12 102.12
CA ASN A 600 -15.91 8.64 100.93
C ASN A 600 -16.76 7.81 99.94
N GLN A 601 -18.07 8.07 99.85
CA GLN A 601 -18.96 7.49 98.82
C GLN A 601 -19.90 8.54 98.24
N CYS A 602 -20.19 8.45 96.94
CA CYS A 602 -21.12 9.31 96.20
C CYS A 602 -22.57 8.87 96.42
N ILE A 603 -23.42 9.72 97.01
CA ILE A 603 -24.83 9.43 97.32
C ILE A 603 -25.76 10.27 96.44
N GLU A 604 -26.75 9.61 95.82
CA GLU A 604 -27.65 10.16 94.80
C GLU A 604 -28.87 10.90 95.38
N CYS A 605 -29.18 12.08 94.85
CA CYS A 605 -30.33 12.87 95.31
C CYS A 605 -31.64 12.33 94.73
N THR A 606 -32.40 11.54 95.50
CA THR A 606 -33.73 11.07 95.07
C THR A 606 -34.83 12.09 95.36
N LYS A 607 -35.69 12.34 94.36
CA LYS A 607 -36.80 13.30 94.35
C LYS A 607 -37.82 13.05 95.47
N SER A 608 -37.65 13.71 96.62
CA SER A 608 -38.68 14.53 97.27
C SER A 608 -38.09 15.25 98.49
N ALA A 609 -38.01 16.58 98.39
CA ALA A 609 -37.75 17.58 99.42
C ALA A 609 -36.33 17.63 100.06
N ILE A 610 -35.67 18.77 99.79
CA ILE A 610 -34.53 19.43 100.47
C ILE A 610 -33.12 19.08 99.95
N CYS A 611 -32.70 19.78 98.89
CA CYS A 611 -31.33 20.30 98.76
C CYS A 611 -31.42 21.82 98.87
N ASN A 612 -31.22 22.37 100.06
CA ASN A 612 -30.84 23.77 100.30
C ASN A 612 -30.56 23.99 101.80
N SER A 613 -29.30 24.21 102.13
CA SER A 613 -28.87 25.42 102.86
C SER A 613 -27.34 25.53 102.81
N ASP A 614 -26.90 26.51 102.03
CA ASP A 614 -25.68 27.33 102.12
C ASP A 614 -24.30 26.74 101.74
N ASP A 615 -23.89 27.17 100.53
CA ASP A 615 -22.54 27.39 99.99
C ASP A 615 -21.62 26.24 99.55
N ILE A 616 -22.08 25.38 98.63
CA ILE A 616 -21.18 24.64 97.72
C ILE A 616 -21.83 24.47 96.33
N GLU A 617 -21.43 25.26 95.34
CA GLU A 617 -21.61 24.92 93.91
C GLU A 617 -20.30 24.31 93.38
N LEU A 618 -20.36 23.05 92.90
CA LEU A 618 -19.19 22.25 92.47
C LEU A 618 -18.77 22.48 91.01
N LYS A 619 -19.35 23.46 90.31
CA LYS A 619 -18.93 23.87 88.97
C LYS A 619 -19.31 25.33 88.72
N CYS A 620 -18.31 26.22 88.66
CA CYS A 620 -18.53 27.63 88.36
C CYS A 620 -18.92 27.82 86.88
N LYS A 621 -19.76 28.83 86.58
CA LYS A 621 -20.13 29.18 85.19
C LYS A 621 -18.93 29.75 84.43
N ASP A 622 -18.95 29.74 83.10
CA ASP A 622 -17.81 30.04 82.22
C ASP A 622 -17.04 31.34 82.55
N ASN A 623 -17.72 32.34 83.15
CA ASN A 623 -17.16 33.65 83.51
C ASN A 623 -16.74 33.78 84.99
N GLN A 624 -16.72 32.69 85.76
CA GLN A 624 -16.35 32.65 87.19
C GLN A 624 -15.12 31.77 87.42
N GLN A 625 -14.36 32.01 88.50
CA GLN A 625 -13.27 31.17 88.96
C GLN A 625 -13.54 30.62 90.36
N LEU A 626 -13.04 29.41 90.63
CA LEU A 626 -13.14 28.78 91.93
C LEU A 626 -11.97 29.22 92.82
N ASP A 627 -12.26 30.06 93.82
CA ASP A 627 -11.30 30.49 94.84
C ASP A 627 -11.82 30.17 96.24
N ASN A 628 -10.99 29.53 97.07
CA ASN A 628 -11.34 29.05 98.42
C ASN A 628 -12.74 28.38 98.52
N ASN A 629 -13.05 27.48 97.58
CA ASN A 629 -14.29 26.71 97.49
C ASN A 629 -15.57 27.56 97.28
N LYS A 630 -15.45 28.79 96.75
CA LYS A 630 -16.58 29.60 96.27
C LYS A 630 -16.33 30.11 94.85
N CYS A 631 -17.39 30.16 94.04
CA CYS A 631 -17.32 30.73 92.70
C CYS A 631 -17.35 32.26 92.78
N ILE A 632 -16.26 32.91 92.37
CA ILE A 632 -16.15 34.38 92.32
C ILE A 632 -16.16 34.87 90.86
N ASN A 633 -16.72 36.05 90.61
CA ASN A 633 -16.84 36.68 89.28
C ASN A 633 -15.51 37.31 88.84
N GLU A 634 -14.46 36.51 88.69
CA GLU A 634 -13.16 36.92 88.14
C GLU A 634 -12.69 35.90 87.09
N THR A 635 -12.05 36.39 86.02
CA THR A 635 -11.40 35.56 84.99
C THR A 635 -9.94 35.30 85.38
N CYS A 636 -9.40 34.12 85.05
CA CYS A 636 -7.99 33.79 85.32
C CYS A 636 -7.06 34.85 84.72
N GLU A 637 -6.00 35.21 85.45
CA GLU A 637 -4.93 36.09 84.95
C GLU A 637 -4.32 35.54 83.64
N GLU A 638 -3.86 36.45 82.78
CA GLU A 638 -3.25 36.14 81.49
C GLU A 638 -2.10 35.13 81.64
N GLY A 639 -2.25 33.93 81.05
CA GLY A 639 -1.25 32.84 81.11
C GLY A 639 -1.58 31.64 82.02
N LYS A 640 -2.72 31.65 82.74
CA LYS A 640 -3.23 30.49 83.50
C LYS A 640 -4.45 29.85 82.82
N ILE A 641 -4.58 28.52 82.92
CA ILE A 641 -5.62 27.70 82.25
C ILE A 641 -6.60 27.16 83.31
N LYS A 642 -7.92 27.22 83.04
CA LYS A 642 -8.97 26.67 83.93
C LYS A 642 -9.01 25.13 83.82
N ASP A 643 -9.01 24.43 84.95
CA ASP A 643 -9.30 22.98 85.00
C ASP A 643 -10.82 22.69 85.01
N GLN A 644 -11.22 21.41 84.95
CA GLN A 644 -12.64 21.01 84.84
C GLN A 644 -13.55 21.46 86.00
N ASN A 645 -12.98 21.95 87.11
CA ASN A 645 -13.73 22.43 88.28
C ASN A 645 -13.75 23.97 88.36
N GLY A 646 -13.12 24.68 87.42
CA GLY A 646 -13.10 26.15 87.35
C GLY A 646 -11.94 26.80 88.11
N LYS A 647 -10.90 26.05 88.51
CA LYS A 647 -9.70 26.56 89.21
C LYS A 647 -8.59 26.89 88.21
N CYS A 648 -7.92 28.04 88.37
CA CYS A 648 -6.87 28.50 87.46
C CYS A 648 -5.49 27.92 87.83
N ASN A 649 -4.85 27.18 86.92
CA ASN A 649 -3.51 26.58 87.10
C ASN A 649 -2.49 27.11 86.08
N SER A 650 -1.19 27.00 86.40
CA SER A 650 -0.08 27.33 85.49
C SER A 650 -0.03 26.36 84.29
N ASN A 651 0.24 26.85 83.08
CA ASN A 651 0.31 26.04 81.85
C ASN A 651 1.49 25.03 81.91
N ILE A 652 1.25 23.75 81.64
CA ILE A 652 2.28 22.68 81.57
C ILE A 652 2.73 22.53 80.10
N SER A 653 4.03 22.70 79.84
CA SER A 653 4.59 22.66 78.48
C SER A 653 4.35 21.30 77.80
N ASN A 654 3.91 21.34 76.54
CA ASN A 654 3.58 20.17 75.71
C ASN A 654 2.40 19.33 76.19
N CYS A 655 1.56 19.88 77.08
CA CYS A 655 0.24 19.32 77.39
C CYS A 655 -0.79 19.72 76.32
N SER A 656 -1.67 18.80 75.92
CA SER A 656 -2.76 19.10 74.99
C SER A 656 -3.74 20.08 75.66
N ASN A 657 -4.12 21.15 74.93
CA ASN A 657 -5.09 22.12 75.45
C ASN A 657 -6.40 21.39 75.82
N GLU A 658 -6.96 21.71 76.99
CA GLU A 658 -8.13 21.07 77.63
C GLU A 658 -7.88 19.76 78.40
N SER A 659 -6.63 19.32 78.56
CA SER A 659 -6.29 18.03 79.21
C SER A 659 -5.66 18.17 80.60
N TYR A 660 -6.29 18.98 81.47
CA TYR A 660 -5.79 19.34 82.80
C TYR A 660 -6.72 18.86 83.91
N VAL A 661 -6.30 17.85 84.66
CA VAL A 661 -7.06 17.29 85.79
C VAL A 661 -6.27 17.54 87.07
N ASN A 662 -6.83 18.31 88.02
CA ASN A 662 -6.21 18.66 89.31
C ASN A 662 -4.76 19.19 89.20
N GLY A 663 -4.47 20.03 88.21
CA GLY A 663 -3.15 20.63 88.01
C GLY A 663 -2.08 19.68 87.45
N LYS A 664 -2.47 18.52 86.89
CA LYS A 664 -1.59 17.59 86.16
C LYS A 664 -2.04 17.42 84.71
N CYS A 665 -1.09 17.23 83.80
CA CYS A 665 -1.38 16.93 82.41
C CYS A 665 -1.71 15.44 82.23
N VAL A 666 -2.90 15.14 81.70
CA VAL A 666 -3.32 13.75 81.43
C VAL A 666 -3.13 13.34 79.98
N GLU A 667 -2.92 14.30 79.07
CA GLU A 667 -2.72 14.03 77.64
C GLU A 667 -1.68 15.00 77.06
N CYS A 668 -0.55 14.46 76.59
CA CYS A 668 0.56 15.22 76.02
C CYS A 668 0.46 15.32 74.49
N LEU A 669 1.09 16.35 73.90
CA LEU A 669 1.22 16.49 72.45
C LEU A 669 2.01 15.31 71.84
N THR A 670 1.72 15.00 70.56
CA THR A 670 2.35 13.90 69.80
C THR A 670 3.87 13.89 69.96
N THR A 671 4.43 12.71 70.30
CA THR A 671 5.84 12.40 70.67
C THR A 671 6.21 12.48 72.17
N TYR A 672 5.29 12.92 73.04
CA TYR A 672 5.51 12.98 74.50
C TYR A 672 4.53 12.09 75.29
N SER A 673 4.89 11.70 76.51
CA SER A 673 4.03 10.96 77.46
C SER A 673 4.20 11.50 78.89
N PRO A 674 3.13 11.56 79.71
CA PRO A 674 3.21 12.12 81.05
C PRO A 674 3.98 11.19 82.00
N ASP A 675 4.87 11.76 82.79
CA ASP A 675 5.57 11.06 83.86
C ASP A 675 4.69 10.95 85.13
N SER A 676 5.22 10.26 86.15
CA SER A 676 4.53 10.09 87.45
C SER A 676 4.14 11.40 88.18
N LYS A 677 4.65 12.56 87.76
CA LYS A 677 4.32 13.88 88.32
C LYS A 677 3.34 14.66 87.45
N GLY A 678 3.06 14.20 86.23
CA GLY A 678 2.16 14.86 85.27
C GLY A 678 2.88 15.81 84.31
N GLU A 679 4.19 15.65 84.11
CA GLU A 679 5.00 16.40 83.13
C GLU A 679 5.27 15.55 81.86
N CYS A 680 5.22 16.17 80.68
CA CYS A 680 5.32 15.46 79.39
C CYS A 680 6.78 15.25 78.94
N ILE A 681 7.22 13.98 78.80
CA ILE A 681 8.59 13.57 78.37
C ILE A 681 8.63 12.88 76.99
N ASN A 682 9.70 13.10 76.21
CA ASN A 682 9.83 12.65 74.81
C ASN A 682 10.15 11.14 74.66
N THR A 683 9.55 10.44 73.69
CA THR A 683 9.59 8.97 73.52
C THR A 683 9.84 8.44 72.09
N THR A 684 10.69 9.09 71.28
CA THR A 684 10.97 8.68 69.88
C THR A 684 11.58 7.28 69.72
N ILE A 685 11.06 6.46 68.79
CA ILE A 685 11.58 5.12 68.41
C ILE A 685 12.41 5.23 67.09
N GLU A 686 13.65 4.72 67.09
CA GLU A 686 14.55 4.72 65.92
C GLU A 686 14.00 3.90 64.73
N GLU A 687 14.26 4.37 63.51
CA GLU A 687 13.86 3.74 62.23
C GLU A 687 12.35 3.52 62.06
N CYS A 688 11.56 4.35 62.73
CA CYS A 688 10.11 4.39 62.66
C CYS A 688 9.62 5.65 61.92
N GLU A 689 9.04 5.48 60.73
CA GLU A 689 8.47 6.58 59.95
C GLU A 689 7.18 7.13 60.57
N GLU A 690 6.38 6.29 61.23
CA GLU A 690 5.17 6.72 61.94
C GLU A 690 5.03 6.00 63.29
N GLN A 691 4.90 6.74 64.39
CA GLN A 691 4.74 6.21 65.75
C GLN A 691 3.39 6.59 66.35
N ASN A 692 2.81 5.73 67.19
CA ASN A 692 1.68 6.05 68.07
C ASN A 692 2.07 5.90 69.55
N THR A 693 1.14 6.18 70.47
CA THR A 693 1.35 6.09 71.92
C THR A 693 1.68 4.69 72.45
N TYR A 694 1.59 3.64 71.61
CA TYR A 694 1.83 2.24 71.98
C TYR A 694 2.99 1.57 71.22
N GLY A 695 3.67 2.29 70.30
CA GLY A 695 4.82 1.78 69.55
C GLY A 695 4.89 2.26 68.10
N CYS A 696 5.77 1.64 67.31
CA CYS A 696 5.94 1.98 65.91
C CYS A 696 4.79 1.43 65.06
N LYS A 697 4.20 2.29 64.23
CA LYS A 697 3.13 1.97 63.29
C LYS A 697 3.66 1.64 61.90
N ARG A 698 4.78 2.24 61.49
CA ARG A 698 5.42 2.00 60.19
C ARG A 698 6.93 2.20 60.28
N CYS A 699 7.69 1.21 59.80
CA CYS A 699 9.16 1.24 59.77
C CYS A 699 9.69 1.86 58.49
N SER A 700 10.90 2.43 58.55
CA SER A 700 11.65 2.90 57.38
C SER A 700 11.96 1.77 56.40
N ASP A 701 12.14 2.12 55.11
CA ASP A 701 12.57 1.18 54.07
C ASP A 701 13.86 0.42 54.47
N GLY A 702 13.83 -0.91 54.37
CA GLY A 702 14.92 -1.80 54.83
C GLY A 702 14.69 -2.42 56.22
N TYR A 703 13.59 -2.07 56.89
CA TYR A 703 13.17 -2.64 58.18
C TYR A 703 11.73 -3.17 58.11
N TYR A 704 11.45 -4.24 58.85
CA TYR A 704 10.10 -4.80 58.99
C TYR A 704 9.59 -4.65 60.42
N LEU A 705 8.26 -4.55 60.56
CA LEU A 705 7.60 -4.40 61.85
C LEU A 705 7.54 -5.75 62.57
N THR A 706 8.11 -5.80 63.77
CA THR A 706 8.06 -6.98 64.65
C THR A 706 6.75 -7.03 65.44
N THR A 707 6.42 -8.20 65.99
CA THR A 707 5.24 -8.41 66.83
C THR A 707 5.18 -7.51 68.07
N ASN A 708 6.32 -6.94 68.49
CA ASN A 708 6.44 -6.04 69.64
C ASN A 708 6.38 -4.55 69.23
N MET A 709 5.90 -4.24 68.03
CA MET A 709 5.74 -2.87 67.52
C MET A 709 7.07 -2.09 67.45
N LYS A 710 8.18 -2.80 67.19
CA LYS A 710 9.52 -2.25 66.92
C LYS A 710 10.01 -2.64 65.53
N CYS A 711 10.89 -1.82 64.96
CA CYS A 711 11.46 -2.06 63.63
C CYS A 711 12.73 -2.91 63.73
N SER A 712 12.88 -3.88 62.82
CA SER A 712 14.07 -4.75 62.74
C SER A 712 14.53 -4.91 61.30
N LYS A 713 15.84 -4.99 61.09
CA LYS A 713 16.46 -4.91 59.76
C LYS A 713 16.12 -6.15 58.90
N CYS A 714 15.85 -5.93 57.62
CA CYS A 714 15.78 -6.99 56.62
C CYS A 714 17.15 -7.66 56.40
N ASP A 715 17.14 -8.91 55.91
CA ASP A 715 18.37 -9.58 55.44
C ASP A 715 18.97 -8.78 54.29
N ASP A 716 20.31 -8.68 54.22
CA ASP A 716 21.03 -7.89 53.20
C ASP A 716 20.75 -8.36 51.76
N ASN A 717 20.14 -9.54 51.60
CA ASN A 717 19.68 -10.05 50.31
C ASN A 717 18.32 -9.49 49.84
N CYS A 718 17.54 -8.86 50.72
CA CYS A 718 16.25 -8.26 50.40
C CYS A 718 16.34 -6.73 50.39
N LYS A 719 15.73 -6.08 49.39
CA LYS A 719 15.55 -4.62 49.40
C LYS A 719 14.39 -4.20 50.31
N THR A 720 13.30 -4.96 50.29
CA THR A 720 12.18 -4.83 51.26
C THR A 720 11.73 -6.22 51.72
N CYS A 721 11.32 -6.37 52.98
CA CYS A 721 10.88 -7.64 53.56
C CYS A 721 9.61 -7.47 54.41
N TYR A 722 8.87 -8.56 54.63
CA TYR A 722 7.60 -8.54 55.38
C TYR A 722 7.50 -9.70 56.38
N GLY A 723 7.19 -9.39 57.65
CA GLY A 723 6.93 -10.37 58.71
C GLY A 723 8.14 -11.16 59.22
N SER A 724 9.20 -11.31 58.42
CA SER A 724 10.50 -11.90 58.80
C SER A 724 11.62 -11.33 57.94
N SER A 725 12.87 -11.45 58.39
CA SER A 725 14.04 -10.91 57.68
C SER A 725 14.30 -11.58 56.31
N THR A 726 13.84 -12.81 56.09
CA THR A 726 14.14 -13.62 54.89
C THR A 726 13.01 -13.63 53.83
N TYR A 727 11.86 -13.05 54.13
CA TYR A 727 10.71 -13.02 53.22
C TYR A 727 10.76 -11.75 52.36
N CYS A 728 11.47 -11.81 51.22
CA CYS A 728 11.70 -10.64 50.38
C CYS A 728 10.45 -10.26 49.56
N MET A 729 10.10 -8.98 49.59
CA MET A 729 9.06 -8.37 48.75
C MET A 729 9.66 -7.69 47.52
N SER A 730 10.93 -7.30 47.57
CA SER A 730 11.69 -6.80 46.43
C SER A 730 13.19 -7.08 46.58
N CYS A 731 13.90 -7.17 45.46
CA CYS A 731 15.34 -7.43 45.40
C CYS A 731 16.10 -6.18 44.92
N SER A 732 17.38 -6.11 45.26
CA SER A 732 18.31 -5.11 44.71
C SER A 732 18.49 -5.29 43.20
N SER A 733 18.91 -4.25 42.49
CA SER A 733 18.98 -4.18 41.02
C SER A 733 19.91 -5.21 40.35
N ASP A 734 20.72 -5.92 41.13
CA ASP A 734 21.66 -6.98 40.72
C ASP A 734 21.15 -8.41 40.99
N LYS A 735 19.91 -8.56 41.48
CA LYS A 735 19.29 -9.83 41.86
C LYS A 735 17.85 -9.92 41.36
N TYR A 736 17.37 -11.13 41.05
CA TYR A 736 15.99 -11.38 40.65
C TYR A 736 15.22 -12.19 41.70
N LEU A 737 13.91 -11.94 41.82
CA LEU A 737 13.06 -12.64 42.78
C LEU A 737 12.69 -14.03 42.24
N SER A 738 13.13 -15.07 42.93
CA SER A 738 12.79 -16.46 42.65
C SER A 738 11.34 -16.77 43.02
N SER A 739 10.79 -17.86 42.49
CA SER A 739 9.42 -18.33 42.80
C SER A 739 9.18 -18.58 44.29
N ASN A 740 10.26 -18.85 45.05
CA ASN A 740 10.23 -19.06 46.50
C ASN A 740 10.37 -17.76 47.33
N ARG A 741 10.24 -16.58 46.70
CA ARG A 741 10.38 -15.25 47.34
C ARG A 741 11.75 -14.97 47.98
N THR A 742 12.79 -15.59 47.43
CA THR A 742 14.20 -15.35 47.74
C THR A 742 14.89 -14.66 46.58
N CYS A 743 15.84 -13.74 46.84
CA CYS A 743 16.57 -13.03 45.79
C CYS A 743 17.80 -13.82 45.32
N GLN A 744 17.84 -14.17 44.03
CA GLN A 744 18.94 -14.89 43.37
C GLN A 744 19.79 -13.93 42.53
N SER A 745 21.10 -14.18 42.44
CA SER A 745 22.02 -13.28 41.73
C SER A 745 21.85 -13.34 40.22
N ASN A 746 21.91 -12.18 39.55
CA ASN A 746 21.95 -12.14 38.09
C ASN A 746 23.19 -12.80 37.48
N ASN A 747 24.25 -13.06 38.26
CA ASN A 747 25.43 -13.80 37.79
C ASN A 747 25.09 -15.25 37.40
N GLU A 748 24.03 -15.85 37.97
CA GLU A 748 23.57 -17.19 37.61
C GLU A 748 22.89 -17.25 36.23
N LEU A 749 22.54 -16.08 35.66
CA LEU A 749 22.00 -15.96 34.30
C LEU A 749 23.09 -15.79 33.24
N ASN A 750 24.36 -15.73 33.66
CA ASN A 750 25.49 -15.56 32.76
C ASN A 750 25.72 -16.85 31.95
N GLY A 751 25.62 -16.76 30.62
CA GLY A 751 25.70 -17.90 29.71
C GLY A 751 24.35 -18.56 29.38
N THR A 752 23.31 -18.39 30.20
CA THR A 752 21.95 -18.92 29.94
C THR A 752 20.98 -17.87 29.42
N CYS A 753 21.23 -16.59 29.72
CA CYS A 753 20.41 -15.46 29.27
C CYS A 753 21.08 -14.70 28.12
N LEU A 754 20.33 -14.47 27.03
CA LEU A 754 20.74 -13.66 25.89
C LEU A 754 20.49 -12.17 26.12
N GLN A 755 19.35 -11.83 26.75
CA GLN A 755 18.95 -10.45 27.00
C GLN A 755 18.27 -10.30 28.35
N LEU A 756 18.84 -9.43 29.20
CA LEU A 756 18.25 -9.05 30.48
C LEU A 756 17.07 -8.09 30.29
N LEU A 757 16.14 -8.10 31.25
CA LEU A 757 15.05 -7.12 31.31
C LEU A 757 15.61 -5.70 31.53
N ALA A 758 14.90 -4.68 31.04
CA ALA A 758 15.37 -3.28 31.05
C ALA A 758 15.67 -2.73 32.45
N ASP A 759 15.08 -3.31 33.50
CA ASP A 759 15.30 -2.97 34.90
C ASP A 759 16.38 -3.84 35.59
N GLY A 760 17.04 -4.72 34.84
CA GLY A 760 18.04 -5.66 35.34
C GLY A 760 17.48 -6.80 36.19
N SER A 761 16.16 -6.92 36.36
CA SER A 761 15.55 -7.82 37.36
C SER A 761 15.41 -9.29 36.92
N GLY A 762 16.20 -9.74 35.95
CA GLY A 762 16.22 -11.11 35.43
C GLY A 762 16.24 -11.18 33.90
N CYS A 763 15.98 -12.36 33.34
CA CYS A 763 16.12 -12.62 31.90
C CYS A 763 14.83 -12.36 31.11
N GLY A 764 14.95 -11.56 30.04
CA GLY A 764 13.90 -11.32 29.05
C GLY A 764 13.92 -12.35 27.91
N ILE A 765 15.10 -12.73 27.45
CA ILE A 765 15.33 -13.69 26.34
C ILE A 765 16.48 -14.64 26.70
N CYS A 766 16.26 -15.95 26.62
CA CYS A 766 17.26 -16.98 26.93
C CYS A 766 18.19 -17.28 25.73
N ASN A 767 19.41 -17.77 26.00
CA ASN A 767 20.35 -18.25 24.99
C ASN A 767 19.85 -19.53 24.31
N LYS A 768 20.39 -19.82 23.12
CA LYS A 768 20.11 -21.06 22.37
C LYS A 768 20.41 -22.29 23.24
N GLY A 769 19.49 -23.26 23.28
CA GLY A 769 19.51 -24.38 24.22
C GLY A 769 18.73 -24.18 25.51
N TYR A 770 18.17 -22.98 25.75
CA TYR A 770 17.40 -22.67 26.97
C TYR A 770 16.04 -22.03 26.65
N TYR A 771 15.02 -22.31 27.47
CA TYR A 771 13.69 -21.70 27.42
C TYR A 771 13.37 -20.92 28.69
N ARG A 772 12.47 -19.94 28.58
CA ARG A 772 12.16 -19.02 29.68
C ARG A 772 11.20 -19.64 30.70
N ASN A 773 11.53 -19.52 31.99
CA ASN A 773 10.65 -19.86 33.11
C ASN A 773 10.62 -18.70 34.13
N GLY A 774 9.53 -17.92 34.15
CA GLY A 774 9.44 -16.69 34.94
C GLY A 774 10.44 -15.63 34.48
N LYS A 775 11.35 -15.23 35.38
CA LYS A 775 12.49 -14.34 35.09
C LYS A 775 13.84 -15.08 34.97
N GLY A 776 13.83 -16.43 34.89
CA GLY A 776 15.01 -17.28 34.69
C GLY A 776 14.95 -18.11 33.40
N CYS A 777 16.03 -18.86 33.12
CA CYS A 777 16.19 -19.71 31.92
C CYS A 777 16.51 -21.17 32.30
N LEU A 778 15.86 -22.14 31.66
CA LEU A 778 16.03 -23.58 31.88
C LEU A 778 16.42 -24.30 30.59
N GLU A 779 17.18 -25.39 30.69
CA GLU A 779 17.74 -26.12 29.54
C GLU A 779 16.69 -26.93 28.75
N CYS A 780 16.86 -27.01 27.43
CA CYS A 780 16.08 -27.84 26.52
C CYS A 780 16.52 -29.32 26.56
N GLY A 781 15.65 -30.25 26.15
CA GLY A 781 16.02 -31.67 26.01
C GLY A 781 17.09 -31.90 24.94
N GLU A 782 17.92 -32.94 25.11
CA GLU A 782 19.14 -33.22 24.33
C GLU A 782 18.95 -33.26 22.81
N LYS A 783 17.75 -33.60 22.33
CA LYS A 783 17.43 -33.68 20.89
C LYS A 783 17.02 -32.34 20.27
N CYS A 784 16.86 -31.28 21.08
CA CYS A 784 16.38 -29.97 20.65
C CYS A 784 17.49 -28.91 20.65
N ALA A 785 17.60 -28.15 19.56
CA ALA A 785 18.45 -26.94 19.51
C ALA A 785 17.73 -25.70 20.10
N THR A 786 16.40 -25.62 19.95
CA THR A 786 15.55 -24.62 20.61
C THR A 786 14.25 -25.25 21.04
N CYS A 787 13.70 -24.81 22.18
CA CYS A 787 12.47 -25.34 22.74
C CYS A 787 11.68 -24.24 23.47
N ASN A 788 10.38 -24.46 23.69
CA ASN A 788 9.55 -23.62 24.57
C ASN A 788 9.19 -24.31 25.89
N GLN A 789 9.37 -25.63 25.96
CA GLN A 789 9.21 -26.49 27.12
C GLN A 789 10.25 -27.61 26.99
N LYS A 790 10.60 -28.25 28.11
CA LYS A 790 11.68 -29.26 28.18
C LYS A 790 11.64 -30.30 27.04
N ASP A 791 10.45 -30.77 26.66
CA ASP A 791 10.25 -31.85 25.68
C ASP A 791 9.52 -31.42 24.38
N LYS A 792 9.46 -30.12 24.08
CA LYS A 792 8.86 -29.60 22.83
C LYS A 792 9.88 -28.84 22.00
N CYS A 793 10.54 -29.55 21.08
CA CYS A 793 11.52 -28.96 20.18
C CYS A 793 10.84 -28.03 19.16
N ILE A 794 11.39 -26.82 19.01
CA ILE A 794 11.08 -25.91 17.89
C ILE A 794 12.05 -26.18 16.74
N THR A 795 13.33 -26.43 17.06
CA THR A 795 14.35 -26.88 16.10
C THR A 795 15.14 -28.05 16.69
N CYS A 796 15.57 -28.99 15.85
CA CYS A 796 16.35 -30.16 16.26
C CYS A 796 17.84 -29.84 16.44
N ALA A 797 18.50 -30.56 17.33
CA ALA A 797 19.95 -30.50 17.54
C ALA A 797 20.72 -30.96 16.28
N ASP A 798 22.01 -30.63 16.21
CA ASP A 798 22.88 -31.13 15.15
C ASP A 798 22.89 -32.67 15.16
N GLU A 799 22.93 -33.31 13.98
CA GLU A 799 22.74 -34.77 13.76
C GLU A 799 21.29 -35.28 13.85
N TYR A 800 20.30 -34.40 14.07
CA TYR A 800 18.87 -34.75 14.07
C TYR A 800 18.06 -33.91 13.06
N PHE A 801 17.00 -34.48 12.49
CA PHE A 801 16.05 -33.81 11.59
C PHE A 801 14.60 -33.94 12.07
N MET A 802 13.75 -32.98 11.69
CA MET A 802 12.35 -32.94 12.11
C MET A 802 11.46 -33.86 11.24
N SER A 803 10.95 -34.93 11.85
CA SER A 803 10.03 -35.86 11.18
C SER A 803 8.68 -35.19 10.86
N TRP A 804 7.87 -35.84 10.00
CA TRP A 804 6.54 -35.34 9.61
C TRP A 804 5.53 -35.26 10.77
N ILE A 805 5.80 -35.93 11.90
CA ILE A 805 5.00 -35.89 13.13
C ILE A 805 5.51 -34.87 14.17
N GLY A 806 6.56 -34.11 13.87
CA GLY A 806 7.09 -33.06 14.76
C GLY A 806 8.07 -33.56 15.84
N GLU A 807 8.64 -34.75 15.67
CA GLU A 807 9.71 -35.29 16.53
C GLU A 807 11.06 -35.27 15.83
N CYS A 808 12.14 -34.99 16.57
CA CYS A 808 13.52 -34.99 16.07
C CYS A 808 14.09 -36.42 16.03
N LYS A 809 14.40 -36.92 14.83
CA LYS A 809 15.01 -38.24 14.57
C LYS A 809 16.46 -38.12 14.11
N SER A 810 17.27 -39.15 14.41
CA SER A 810 18.69 -39.18 14.00
C SER A 810 18.81 -39.33 12.47
N ILE A 811 19.74 -38.59 11.88
CA ILE A 811 20.04 -38.62 10.44
C ILE A 811 20.53 -40.02 10.00
N ASP A 812 21.21 -40.76 10.88
CA ASP A 812 21.77 -42.09 10.57
C ASP A 812 20.72 -43.19 10.34
N GLU A 813 19.48 -42.97 10.77
CA GLU A 813 18.39 -43.94 10.60
C GLU A 813 17.78 -43.95 9.19
N VAL A 814 18.04 -42.91 8.38
CA VAL A 814 17.40 -42.73 7.07
C VAL A 814 18.24 -43.38 5.96
N LYS A 815 17.75 -44.49 5.40
CA LYS A 815 18.42 -45.23 4.31
C LYS A 815 17.87 -44.84 2.94
N GLY A 816 18.75 -44.75 1.93
CA GLY A 816 18.35 -44.57 0.53
C GLY A 816 18.15 -43.11 0.09
N CYS A 817 18.60 -42.13 0.87
CA CYS A 817 18.62 -40.72 0.47
C CYS A 817 19.84 -40.39 -0.40
N LYS A 818 19.67 -39.54 -1.42
CA LYS A 818 20.71 -39.07 -2.32
C LYS A 818 21.13 -37.65 -1.92
N GLY A 819 22.30 -37.52 -1.28
CA GLY A 819 22.83 -36.27 -0.76
C GLY A 819 22.62 -36.10 0.75
N GLU A 820 22.94 -34.91 1.28
CA GLU A 820 22.78 -34.59 2.70
C GLU A 820 21.30 -34.45 3.09
N ILE A 821 20.95 -34.94 4.28
CA ILE A 821 19.58 -34.86 4.81
C ILE A 821 19.36 -33.46 5.37
N ASP A 822 18.36 -32.79 4.82
CA ASP A 822 17.99 -31.44 5.22
C ASP A 822 17.31 -31.47 6.59
N LYS A 823 17.77 -30.66 7.54
CA LYS A 823 17.25 -30.63 8.92
C LYS A 823 15.75 -30.30 9.01
N GLU A 824 15.21 -29.59 8.01
CA GLU A 824 13.85 -29.07 7.99
C GLU A 824 12.93 -29.88 7.03
N TYR A 825 13.50 -30.35 5.92
CA TYR A 825 12.78 -31.05 4.86
C TYR A 825 12.98 -32.59 4.84
N GLY A 826 13.93 -33.12 5.60
CA GLY A 826 14.32 -34.53 5.54
C GLY A 826 15.05 -34.84 4.23
N CYS A 827 14.79 -36.01 3.64
CA CYS A 827 15.42 -36.37 2.37
C CYS A 827 14.76 -35.65 1.19
N ARG A 828 15.54 -34.90 0.40
CA ARG A 828 15.03 -34.16 -0.78
C ARG A 828 14.93 -35.04 -2.04
N GLU A 829 15.86 -35.97 -2.23
CA GLU A 829 15.92 -36.85 -3.39
C GLU A 829 16.36 -38.24 -2.95
N CYS A 830 15.71 -39.31 -3.43
CA CYS A 830 16.10 -40.68 -3.11
C CYS A 830 17.12 -41.24 -4.12
N SER A 831 17.97 -42.16 -3.68
CA SER A 831 18.88 -42.92 -4.55
C SER A 831 18.10 -43.87 -5.47
N GLU A 832 18.73 -44.32 -6.57
CA GLU A 832 18.10 -45.28 -7.48
C GLU A 832 17.64 -46.55 -6.74
N GLY A 833 16.46 -47.06 -7.09
CA GLY A 833 15.79 -48.15 -6.37
C GLY A 833 15.03 -47.74 -5.12
N TYR A 834 14.89 -46.44 -4.82
CA TYR A 834 14.10 -45.90 -3.71
C TYR A 834 13.14 -44.79 -4.17
N TYR A 835 12.03 -44.60 -3.44
CA TYR A 835 11.05 -43.54 -3.68
C TYR A 835 10.74 -42.76 -2.39
N LEU A 836 10.42 -41.48 -2.54
CA LEU A 836 10.21 -40.56 -1.42
C LEU A 836 8.80 -40.71 -0.84
N ILE A 837 8.71 -40.96 0.46
CA ILE A 837 7.45 -41.02 1.21
C ILE A 837 7.65 -40.40 2.60
N ASN A 838 6.80 -39.44 2.97
CA ASN A 838 6.79 -38.80 4.30
C ASN A 838 8.17 -38.26 4.76
N LYS A 839 8.89 -37.57 3.86
CA LYS A 839 10.26 -37.02 4.06
C LYS A 839 11.40 -38.07 4.16
N GLU A 840 11.11 -39.36 3.94
CA GLU A 840 12.07 -40.48 4.02
C GLU A 840 12.04 -41.33 2.72
N CYS A 841 13.07 -42.13 2.46
CA CYS A 841 13.17 -42.96 1.25
C CYS A 841 12.83 -44.43 1.54
N SER A 842 11.96 -45.03 0.72
CA SER A 842 11.56 -46.44 0.83
C SER A 842 11.94 -47.22 -0.43
N LYS A 843 12.32 -48.49 -0.29
CA LYS A 843 12.86 -49.32 -1.38
C LYS A 843 11.77 -49.75 -2.37
N CYS A 844 12.04 -49.65 -3.66
CA CYS A 844 11.22 -50.17 -4.75
C CYS A 844 11.22 -51.73 -4.78
N LYS A 845 10.21 -52.32 -5.43
CA LYS A 845 10.12 -53.77 -5.71
C LYS A 845 11.31 -54.24 -6.58
N GLU A 846 11.71 -55.51 -6.47
CA GLU A 846 12.85 -56.09 -7.22
C GLU A 846 12.71 -55.88 -8.74
N ASN A 847 13.85 -55.65 -9.41
CA ASN A 847 13.98 -55.38 -10.86
C ASN A 847 13.45 -54.01 -11.33
N CYS A 848 13.05 -53.13 -10.40
CA CYS A 848 12.56 -51.78 -10.67
C CYS A 848 13.58 -50.69 -10.28
N THR A 849 14.00 -49.87 -11.25
CA THR A 849 14.99 -48.79 -11.04
C THR A 849 14.36 -47.49 -10.54
N ARG A 850 13.11 -47.19 -10.92
CA ARG A 850 12.33 -46.05 -10.37
C ARG A 850 10.88 -46.45 -10.15
N CYS A 851 10.34 -46.14 -8.97
CA CYS A 851 8.94 -46.35 -8.62
C CYS A 851 8.37 -45.12 -7.92
N SER A 852 7.05 -44.94 -7.95
CA SER A 852 6.37 -43.86 -7.19
C SER A 852 5.64 -44.40 -5.95
N ILE A 853 5.31 -45.70 -5.96
CA ILE A 853 4.70 -46.45 -4.86
C ILE A 853 5.31 -47.85 -4.91
N LYS A 854 5.48 -48.53 -3.77
CA LYS A 854 6.18 -49.83 -3.64
C LYS A 854 5.84 -50.87 -4.72
N ASN A 855 4.60 -50.92 -5.21
CA ASN A 855 4.14 -51.93 -6.18
C ASN A 855 4.03 -51.45 -7.63
N GLU A 856 4.37 -50.19 -7.94
CA GLU A 856 4.23 -49.62 -9.28
C GLU A 856 5.56 -49.14 -9.84
N CYS A 857 6.07 -49.84 -10.85
CA CYS A 857 7.35 -49.50 -11.47
C CYS A 857 7.19 -48.53 -12.64
N ASN A 858 8.06 -47.51 -12.68
CA ASN A 858 8.14 -46.52 -13.76
C ASN A 858 9.28 -46.82 -14.74
N SER A 859 10.34 -47.52 -14.29
CA SER A 859 11.46 -47.96 -15.14
C SER A 859 12.11 -49.22 -14.59
N CYS A 860 12.49 -50.15 -15.46
CA CYS A 860 13.05 -51.45 -15.07
C CYS A 860 14.57 -51.51 -15.26
N GLU A 861 15.20 -52.52 -14.68
CA GLU A 861 16.60 -52.86 -14.94
C GLU A 861 16.80 -53.31 -16.40
N ASN A 862 18.06 -53.31 -16.86
CA ASN A 862 18.41 -53.78 -18.21
C ASN A 862 17.94 -55.24 -18.38
N GLU A 863 17.46 -55.59 -19.58
CA GLU A 863 16.80 -56.88 -19.91
C GLU A 863 15.33 -57.03 -19.48
N TYR A 864 14.72 -56.02 -18.86
CA TYR A 864 13.29 -56.05 -18.51
C TYR A 864 12.47 -55.03 -19.31
N VAL A 865 11.29 -55.46 -19.77
CA VAL A 865 10.31 -54.63 -20.47
C VAL A 865 9.19 -54.23 -19.52
N LEU A 866 8.81 -52.95 -19.54
CA LEU A 866 7.77 -52.41 -18.68
C LEU A 866 6.39 -52.68 -19.30
N LYS A 867 5.58 -53.52 -18.64
CA LYS A 867 4.22 -53.85 -19.07
C LYS A 867 3.28 -53.74 -17.86
N ASN A 868 2.24 -52.92 -17.97
CA ASN A 868 1.25 -52.69 -16.90
C ASN A 868 1.85 -52.29 -15.53
N LYS A 869 2.87 -51.43 -15.52
CA LYS A 869 3.62 -51.01 -14.32
C LYS A 869 4.39 -52.13 -13.59
N GLU A 870 4.59 -53.28 -14.24
CA GLU A 870 5.47 -54.35 -13.78
C GLU A 870 6.61 -54.61 -14.79
N CYS A 871 7.75 -55.04 -14.27
CA CYS A 871 8.94 -55.34 -15.04
C CYS A 871 8.96 -56.82 -15.40
N ILE A 872 8.78 -57.13 -16.69
CA ILE A 872 8.72 -58.49 -17.22
C ILE A 872 10.04 -58.78 -17.94
N TYR A 873 10.65 -59.93 -17.67
CA TYR A 873 11.88 -60.33 -18.33
C TYR A 873 11.64 -60.56 -19.82
N TYR A 874 12.51 -60.05 -20.69
CA TYR A 874 12.22 -59.96 -22.12
C TYR A 874 11.99 -61.29 -22.84
N LEU A 875 12.56 -62.38 -22.32
CA LEU A 875 12.35 -63.73 -22.84
C LEU A 875 10.93 -64.25 -22.60
N ASP A 876 10.20 -63.68 -21.63
CA ASP A 876 8.80 -64.02 -21.36
C ASP A 876 7.84 -63.30 -22.33
N ILE A 877 8.33 -62.35 -23.13
CA ILE A 877 7.56 -61.69 -24.20
C ILE A 877 7.72 -62.48 -25.50
N ASN A 878 6.62 -63.11 -25.93
CA ASN A 878 6.61 -63.98 -27.09
C ASN A 878 7.20 -63.29 -28.33
N LYS A 879 8.28 -63.89 -28.86
CA LYS A 879 9.03 -63.44 -30.06
C LYS A 879 9.84 -62.15 -29.90
N CYS A 880 9.99 -61.58 -28.70
CA CYS A 880 10.94 -60.51 -28.42
C CYS A 880 12.38 -61.06 -28.36
N LYS A 881 13.33 -60.41 -29.04
CA LYS A 881 14.75 -60.83 -29.11
C LYS A 881 15.71 -59.89 -28.42
N GLU A 882 15.37 -58.61 -28.31
CA GLU A 882 16.27 -57.58 -27.82
C GLU A 882 15.46 -56.45 -27.18
N VAL A 883 15.94 -55.89 -26.06
CA VAL A 883 15.29 -54.80 -25.32
C VAL A 883 16.12 -53.53 -25.42
N LYS A 884 15.46 -52.39 -25.64
CA LYS A 884 16.06 -51.06 -25.59
C LYS A 884 15.06 -50.10 -24.95
N ASN A 885 15.52 -49.32 -23.97
CA ASN A 885 14.69 -48.36 -23.20
C ASN A 885 13.43 -48.99 -22.56
N ASN A 886 13.58 -50.15 -21.91
CA ASN A 886 12.47 -50.89 -21.26
C ASN A 886 11.31 -51.27 -22.21
N LYS A 887 11.57 -51.35 -23.52
CA LYS A 887 10.63 -51.79 -24.57
C LYS A 887 11.27 -52.88 -25.44
N CYS A 888 10.44 -53.76 -26.00
CA CYS A 888 10.91 -54.75 -26.96
C CYS A 888 11.37 -54.02 -28.24
N TRP A 889 12.66 -54.07 -28.53
CA TRP A 889 13.28 -53.34 -29.64
C TRP A 889 13.32 -54.16 -30.93
N LYS A 890 13.48 -55.48 -30.82
CA LYS A 890 13.66 -56.36 -31.97
C LYS A 890 12.80 -57.60 -31.83
N CYS A 891 11.90 -57.82 -32.78
CA CYS A 891 11.06 -59.00 -32.86
C CYS A 891 11.66 -60.07 -33.81
N SER A 892 11.17 -61.29 -33.70
CA SER A 892 11.54 -62.40 -34.58
C SER A 892 11.10 -62.15 -36.04
N PHE A 893 11.81 -62.74 -37.01
CA PHE A 893 11.50 -62.63 -38.44
C PHE A 893 10.00 -62.93 -38.70
N TRP A 894 9.29 -62.04 -39.42
CA TRP A 894 7.83 -61.95 -39.63
C TRP A 894 7.01 -61.16 -38.59
N TYR A 895 7.62 -60.50 -37.62
CA TYR A 895 6.92 -59.73 -36.58
C TYR A 895 7.52 -58.32 -36.39
N GLY A 896 6.67 -57.31 -36.19
CA GLY A 896 6.98 -55.92 -35.82
C GLY A 896 6.37 -55.55 -34.47
N THR A 897 6.89 -54.53 -33.80
CA THR A 897 6.42 -54.12 -32.46
C THR A 897 5.07 -53.40 -32.52
N ASN A 898 4.19 -53.60 -31.54
CA ASN A 898 2.97 -52.80 -31.39
C ASN A 898 3.28 -51.32 -31.02
N GLU A 899 2.30 -50.42 -31.11
CA GLU A 899 2.48 -48.96 -30.85
C GLU A 899 3.04 -48.65 -29.46
N GLU A 900 2.75 -49.50 -28.46
CA GLU A 900 3.28 -49.35 -27.10
C GLU A 900 4.72 -49.87 -26.95
N GLY A 901 5.17 -50.76 -27.83
CA GLY A 901 6.50 -51.38 -27.83
C GLY A 901 6.69 -52.50 -26.80
N ASN A 902 5.60 -53.10 -26.32
CA ASN A 902 5.59 -54.16 -25.31
C ASN A 902 5.19 -55.55 -25.88
N GLU A 903 4.80 -55.65 -27.16
CA GLU A 903 4.45 -56.91 -27.85
C GLU A 903 4.90 -56.94 -29.32
N CYS A 904 5.03 -58.14 -29.91
CA CYS A 904 5.47 -58.37 -31.30
C CYS A 904 4.34 -59.00 -32.15
N ASN A 905 3.82 -58.27 -33.14
CA ASN A 905 2.70 -58.65 -34.02
C ASN A 905 3.14 -58.89 -35.47
N LYS A 906 2.41 -59.70 -36.24
CA LYS A 906 2.82 -60.15 -37.58
C LYS A 906 2.65 -59.03 -38.63
N GLU A 907 3.68 -58.71 -39.43
CA GLU A 907 3.63 -57.68 -40.49
C GLU A 907 3.97 -58.21 -41.90
N VAL A 908 3.33 -57.61 -42.93
CA VAL A 908 3.46 -57.94 -44.37
C VAL A 908 4.37 -56.92 -45.07
N VAL A 909 5.11 -57.36 -46.10
CA VAL A 909 6.34 -56.70 -46.58
C VAL A 909 6.14 -55.69 -47.74
N TRP A 910 6.54 -54.42 -47.54
CA TRP A 910 6.23 -53.23 -48.38
C TRP A 910 7.21 -52.85 -49.52
N TRP A 911 8.35 -53.54 -49.71
CA TRP A 911 9.40 -53.06 -50.63
C TRP A 911 9.02 -53.07 -52.13
N MET A 912 7.91 -53.70 -52.51
CA MET A 912 7.38 -53.65 -53.88
C MET A 912 6.68 -52.31 -54.23
N ILE A 913 6.24 -51.51 -53.25
CA ILE A 913 5.57 -50.21 -53.46
C ILE A 913 6.59 -49.06 -53.55
N MET A 914 7.76 -49.24 -52.93
CA MET A 914 8.81 -48.21 -52.82
C MET A 914 9.41 -47.77 -54.16
N ILE A 915 9.45 -48.65 -55.16
CA ILE A 915 10.03 -48.31 -56.48
C ILE A 915 9.15 -47.30 -57.23
N ILE A 916 7.83 -47.37 -57.06
CA ILE A 916 6.88 -46.46 -57.71
C ILE A 916 6.86 -45.09 -57.01
N ILE A 917 6.98 -45.07 -55.69
CA ILE A 917 6.99 -43.84 -54.88
C ILE A 917 8.27 -43.02 -55.11
N ILE A 918 9.43 -43.66 -55.27
CA ILE A 918 10.71 -42.96 -55.50
C ILE A 918 10.69 -42.18 -56.83
N ILE A 919 10.07 -42.74 -57.88
CA ILE A 919 9.96 -42.05 -59.18
C ILE A 919 9.03 -40.83 -59.07
N ILE A 920 7.94 -40.93 -58.31
CA ILE A 920 7.01 -39.81 -58.08
C ILE A 920 7.68 -38.72 -57.22
N ILE A 921 8.45 -39.10 -56.19
CA ILE A 921 9.18 -38.16 -55.33
C ILE A 921 10.24 -37.38 -56.12
N ILE A 922 10.96 -38.03 -57.05
CA ILE A 922 11.96 -37.33 -57.89
C ILE A 922 11.29 -36.29 -58.80
N ILE A 923 10.11 -36.60 -59.36
CA ILE A 923 9.35 -35.66 -60.19
C ILE A 923 8.83 -34.48 -59.34
N ILE A 924 8.39 -34.74 -58.10
CA ILE A 924 7.95 -33.71 -57.15
C ILE A 924 9.12 -32.81 -56.70
N ILE A 925 10.31 -33.38 -56.47
CA ILE A 925 11.48 -32.58 -56.08
C ILE A 925 11.90 -31.65 -57.22
N ILE A 926 11.89 -32.13 -58.47
CA ILE A 926 12.23 -31.30 -59.64
C ILE A 926 11.23 -30.15 -59.82
N THR A 927 9.92 -30.41 -59.65
CA THR A 927 8.90 -29.35 -59.74
C THR A 927 9.00 -28.36 -58.58
N ILE A 928 9.29 -28.80 -57.36
CA ILE A 928 9.53 -27.92 -56.21
C ILE A 928 10.75 -27.02 -56.45
N VAL A 929 11.85 -27.55 -56.96
CA VAL A 929 13.05 -26.75 -57.28
C VAL A 929 12.76 -25.70 -58.35
N MET A 930 12.03 -26.05 -59.40
CA MET A 930 11.59 -25.11 -60.44
C MET A 930 10.68 -24.00 -59.88
N ILE A 931 9.76 -24.36 -58.97
CA ILE A 931 8.90 -23.39 -58.28
C ILE A 931 9.72 -22.47 -57.37
N ILE A 932 10.67 -23.00 -56.60
CA ILE A 932 11.56 -22.21 -55.74
C ILE A 932 12.41 -21.24 -56.57
N MET A 933 12.97 -21.70 -57.70
CA MET A 933 13.70 -20.83 -58.62
C MET A 933 12.82 -19.72 -59.20
N MET A 934 11.58 -20.05 -59.58
CA MET A 934 10.61 -19.09 -60.11
C MET A 934 10.14 -18.10 -59.03
N VAL A 935 9.88 -18.55 -57.81
CA VAL A 935 9.53 -17.71 -56.66
C VAL A 935 10.69 -16.79 -56.31
N ASN A 936 11.92 -17.28 -56.25
CA ASN A 936 13.11 -16.45 -56.01
C ASN A 936 13.33 -15.43 -57.13
N TYR A 937 13.06 -15.79 -58.38
CA TYR A 937 13.10 -14.86 -59.51
C TYR A 937 12.01 -13.79 -59.40
N ILE A 938 10.78 -14.18 -59.03
CA ILE A 938 9.65 -13.26 -58.81
C ILE A 938 9.90 -12.37 -57.59
N MET A 939 10.46 -12.89 -56.49
CA MET A 939 10.84 -12.15 -55.29
C MET A 939 11.95 -11.14 -55.60
N LYS A 940 13.02 -11.53 -56.29
CA LYS A 940 14.06 -10.58 -56.77
C LYS A 940 13.48 -9.50 -57.68
N ARG A 941 12.51 -9.86 -58.53
CA ARG A 941 11.84 -8.90 -59.43
C ARG A 941 10.86 -8.00 -58.67
N ARG A 942 10.18 -8.50 -57.65
CA ARG A 942 9.33 -7.73 -56.73
C ARG A 942 10.17 -6.78 -55.88
N GLU A 943 11.27 -7.23 -55.28
CA GLU A 943 12.21 -6.34 -54.57
C GLU A 943 12.72 -5.22 -55.47
N LYS A 944 13.00 -5.51 -56.75
CA LYS A 944 13.41 -4.47 -57.72
C LYS A 944 12.28 -3.46 -57.99
N LYS A 945 11.03 -3.92 -58.13
CA LYS A 945 9.85 -3.06 -58.31
C LYS A 945 9.41 -2.32 -57.04
N GLU A 946 9.63 -2.88 -55.86
CA GLU A 946 9.33 -2.26 -54.57
C GLU A 946 10.34 -1.15 -54.25
N ARG A 947 11.64 -1.35 -54.56
CA ARG A 947 12.65 -0.27 -54.50
C ARG A 947 12.35 0.89 -55.45
N GLU A 948 11.77 0.62 -56.62
CA GLU A 948 11.32 1.63 -57.60
C GLU A 948 10.08 2.42 -57.16
N LYS A 949 9.28 1.92 -56.20
CA LYS A 949 8.11 2.62 -55.66
C LYS A 949 8.44 3.56 -54.49
N THR A 950 9.56 3.35 -53.82
CA THR A 950 9.97 4.12 -52.63
C THR A 950 11.00 5.20 -52.93
N THR A 951 11.41 5.39 -54.20
CA THR A 951 12.39 6.41 -54.60
C THR A 951 11.92 7.18 -55.84
N THR A 952 11.66 8.47 -55.68
CA THR A 952 11.22 9.37 -56.76
C THR A 952 12.43 9.77 -57.61
N ILE A 953 12.79 8.93 -58.59
CA ILE A 953 13.75 9.31 -59.64
C ILE A 953 13.00 10.05 -60.75
N PHE A 954 13.45 11.25 -61.12
CA PHE A 954 12.82 12.08 -62.16
C PHE A 954 13.85 12.70 -63.11
N LYS A 955 13.43 13.07 -64.32
CA LYS A 955 14.32 13.77 -65.28
C LYS A 955 14.52 15.21 -64.84
N ILE A 956 15.78 15.65 -64.80
CA ILE A 956 16.13 17.02 -64.41
C ILE A 956 15.47 18.05 -65.32
N THR A 957 15.47 17.81 -66.64
CA THR A 957 14.89 18.70 -67.66
C THR A 957 13.37 18.82 -67.61
N GLN A 958 12.69 17.93 -66.89
CA GLN A 958 11.22 17.92 -66.76
C GLN A 958 10.77 18.36 -65.35
N SER A 959 11.70 18.87 -64.53
CA SER A 959 11.42 19.31 -63.17
C SER A 959 11.45 20.83 -63.06
N ASN A 960 10.63 21.38 -62.16
CA ASN A 960 10.64 22.81 -61.82
C ASN A 960 11.72 23.15 -60.77
N ILE A 961 12.57 22.19 -60.40
CA ILE A 961 13.59 22.34 -59.36
C ILE A 961 14.82 22.99 -59.98
N LYS A 962 15.27 24.10 -59.39
CA LYS A 962 16.50 24.77 -59.80
C LYS A 962 17.71 24.01 -59.25
N PHE A 963 18.39 23.28 -60.12
CA PHE A 963 19.60 22.55 -59.74
C PHE A 963 20.85 23.44 -59.77
N ILE A 964 21.69 23.28 -58.76
CA ILE A 964 22.94 24.01 -58.57
C ILE A 964 24.10 23.01 -58.68
N PRO A 965 25.14 23.28 -59.47
CA PRO A 965 26.28 22.38 -59.58
C PRO A 965 27.15 22.39 -58.32
N LEU A 966 27.46 21.18 -57.83
CA LEU A 966 28.46 20.91 -56.78
C LEU A 966 29.82 20.47 -57.35
N GLY A 967 29.88 20.20 -58.66
CA GLY A 967 31.07 19.72 -59.38
C GLY A 967 31.04 18.20 -59.62
N ASP A 968 31.93 17.72 -60.49
CA ASP A 968 32.05 16.30 -60.90
C ASP A 968 30.76 15.65 -61.43
N GLY A 969 29.86 16.46 -62.00
CA GLY A 969 28.57 15.99 -62.54
C GLY A 969 27.48 15.82 -61.49
N ILE A 970 27.72 16.21 -60.22
CA ILE A 970 26.71 16.21 -59.16
C ILE A 970 25.98 17.56 -59.16
N LEU A 971 24.66 17.49 -59.19
CA LEU A 971 23.75 18.62 -59.06
C LEU A 971 22.96 18.50 -57.76
N THR A 972 22.60 19.61 -57.13
CA THR A 972 21.78 19.63 -55.90
C THR A 972 20.69 20.70 -55.97
N SER A 973 19.56 20.50 -55.28
CA SER A 973 18.55 21.55 -55.10
C SER A 973 18.96 22.60 -54.07
N LYS A 974 19.79 22.24 -53.08
CA LYS A 974 20.24 23.10 -51.96
C LYS A 974 21.74 22.93 -51.72
N LYS A 975 22.48 24.03 -51.55
CA LYS A 975 23.91 24.02 -51.13
C LYS A 975 24.08 24.17 -49.62
N GLU A 976 23.08 24.76 -48.98
CA GLU A 976 23.02 25.03 -47.55
C GLU A 976 21.63 24.57 -47.08
N ILE A 977 21.57 23.89 -45.94
CA ILE A 977 20.33 23.49 -45.28
C ILE A 977 20.28 24.23 -43.95
N GLU A 978 19.42 25.23 -43.87
CA GLU A 978 19.04 25.87 -42.61
C GLU A 978 17.97 25.01 -41.95
N LEU A 979 18.30 24.45 -40.79
CA LEU A 979 17.41 23.57 -40.04
C LEU A 979 16.41 24.45 -39.27
N GLN A 980 15.14 24.41 -39.68
CA GLN A 980 14.04 25.22 -39.12
C GLN A 980 14.32 26.74 -39.21
N GLU A 981 14.07 27.32 -40.39
CA GLU A 981 14.24 28.76 -40.67
C GLU A 981 13.67 29.66 -39.55
N GLY A 982 14.55 30.22 -38.71
CA GLY A 982 14.21 31.19 -37.67
C GLY A 982 13.60 30.64 -36.36
N GLU A 983 13.53 29.32 -36.16
CA GLU A 983 13.01 28.70 -34.93
C GLU A 983 14.08 27.85 -34.22
N GLU A 984 14.02 27.78 -32.88
CA GLU A 984 14.92 26.95 -32.09
C GLU A 984 14.59 25.46 -32.25
N ILE A 985 15.62 24.66 -32.55
CA ILE A 985 15.49 23.22 -32.78
C ILE A 985 15.35 22.47 -31.46
N LYS A 986 14.31 21.66 -31.36
CA LYS A 986 14.12 20.77 -30.20
C LYS A 986 15.19 19.71 -30.11
N VAL A 987 15.75 19.56 -28.92
CA VAL A 987 16.82 18.58 -28.68
C VAL A 987 16.22 17.17 -28.59
N ASN A 988 16.87 16.22 -29.24
CA ASN A 988 16.51 14.80 -29.33
C ASN A 988 15.20 14.52 -30.09
N GLU A 989 14.70 15.48 -30.86
CA GLU A 989 13.63 15.28 -31.83
C GLU A 989 14.20 15.17 -33.25
N GLU A 990 13.50 14.43 -34.11
CA GLU A 990 13.93 14.18 -35.48
C GLU A 990 13.33 15.21 -36.44
N ILE A 991 14.21 15.93 -37.15
CA ILE A 991 13.85 16.90 -38.18
C ILE A 991 13.92 16.22 -39.54
N ARG A 992 12.90 16.39 -40.38
CA ARG A 992 12.88 15.89 -41.76
C ARG A 992 13.12 17.05 -42.73
N GLU A 993 14.15 16.91 -43.55
CA GLU A 993 14.48 17.82 -44.65
C GLU A 993 14.53 17.08 -46.00
N LEU A 994 14.28 17.81 -47.08
CA LEU A 994 14.27 17.26 -48.43
C LEU A 994 15.37 17.89 -49.29
N ILE A 995 16.19 17.05 -49.92
CA ILE A 995 17.19 17.47 -50.91
C ILE A 995 17.06 16.63 -52.18
N CYS A 996 17.18 17.25 -53.35
CA CYS A 996 17.25 16.53 -54.62
C CYS A 996 18.68 16.51 -55.13
N ILE A 997 19.21 15.32 -55.44
CA ILE A 997 20.56 15.15 -56.01
C ILE A 997 20.44 14.62 -57.43
N GLY A 998 21.06 15.33 -58.38
CA GLY A 998 21.06 15.04 -59.81
C GLY A 998 22.41 14.57 -60.35
N ASN A 999 22.35 13.80 -61.43
CA ASN A 999 23.50 13.34 -62.21
C ASN A 999 23.50 13.99 -63.60
N ASP A 1000 24.48 14.85 -63.87
CA ASP A 1000 24.68 15.52 -65.16
C ASP A 1000 25.62 14.75 -66.12
N LYS A 1001 26.27 13.68 -65.63
CA LYS A 1001 27.13 12.81 -66.46
C LYS A 1001 26.30 11.76 -67.17
N LYS A 1002 26.70 11.37 -68.39
CA LYS A 1002 26.03 10.30 -69.16
C LYS A 1002 26.10 8.92 -68.51
N GLU A 1003 27.13 8.66 -67.70
CA GLU A 1003 27.34 7.38 -67.01
C GLU A 1003 26.50 7.28 -65.72
N LYS A 1004 26.13 6.07 -65.31
CA LYS A 1004 25.37 5.83 -64.07
C LYS A 1004 26.24 6.10 -62.84
N MET A 1005 25.73 6.87 -61.90
CA MET A 1005 26.40 7.20 -60.64
C MET A 1005 25.65 6.61 -59.45
N LYS A 1006 26.37 5.93 -58.57
CA LYS A 1006 25.89 5.54 -57.25
C LYS A 1006 26.14 6.70 -56.29
N ILE A 1007 25.12 7.14 -55.55
CA ILE A 1007 25.15 8.27 -54.63
C ILE A 1007 24.75 7.81 -53.23
N GLN A 1008 25.49 8.28 -52.23
CA GLN A 1008 25.22 8.10 -50.81
C GLN A 1008 25.46 9.43 -50.08
N ILE A 1009 24.58 9.76 -49.13
CA ILE A 1009 24.75 10.90 -48.24
C ILE A 1009 25.25 10.37 -46.88
N SER A 1010 26.28 11.00 -46.34
CA SER A 1010 26.88 10.66 -45.05
C SER A 1010 27.31 11.93 -44.33
N SER A 1011 27.37 11.94 -43.00
CA SER A 1011 28.12 12.97 -42.27
C SER A 1011 29.61 12.71 -42.35
N LYS A 1012 30.41 13.75 -42.13
CA LYS A 1012 31.85 13.64 -41.96
C LYS A 1012 32.12 13.16 -40.53
N GLU A 1013 32.54 11.89 -40.39
CA GLU A 1013 32.79 11.21 -39.10
C GLU A 1013 31.51 11.02 -38.23
N GLU A 1014 31.58 10.13 -37.25
CA GLU A 1014 30.53 9.91 -36.25
C GLU A 1014 30.40 11.16 -35.38
N ASN A 1015 29.70 12.19 -35.87
CA ASN A 1015 29.48 13.38 -35.08
C ASN A 1015 28.64 12.99 -33.85
N GLU A 1016 29.24 13.09 -32.67
CA GLU A 1016 28.61 12.69 -31.43
C GLU A 1016 27.41 13.57 -31.07
N LYS A 1017 27.32 14.79 -31.62
CA LYS A 1017 26.30 15.80 -31.30
C LYS A 1017 25.02 15.68 -32.12
N TYR A 1018 25.06 15.06 -33.30
CA TYR A 1018 23.86 14.85 -34.12
C TYR A 1018 23.95 13.54 -34.92
N SER A 1019 22.81 12.96 -35.28
CA SER A 1019 22.75 11.79 -36.17
C SER A 1019 21.97 12.10 -37.43
N ILE A 1020 22.44 11.59 -38.56
CA ILE A 1020 21.78 11.74 -39.85
C ILE A 1020 21.44 10.36 -40.39
N ARG A 1021 20.18 10.15 -40.75
CA ARG A 1021 19.76 9.00 -41.57
C ARG A 1021 19.10 9.53 -42.84
N THR A 1022 19.21 8.78 -43.94
CA THR A 1022 18.64 9.21 -45.21
C THR A 1022 17.70 8.15 -45.80
N ASN A 1023 16.73 8.59 -46.57
CA ASN A 1023 15.88 7.71 -47.35
C ASN A 1023 15.81 8.26 -48.79
N PRO A 1024 16.36 7.56 -49.78
CA PRO A 1024 17.09 6.29 -49.70
C PRO A 1024 18.49 6.44 -49.08
N ASN A 1025 18.98 5.42 -48.38
CA ASN A 1025 20.36 5.39 -47.84
C ASN A 1025 21.42 5.41 -48.96
N VAL A 1026 21.15 4.74 -50.08
CA VAL A 1026 22.04 4.68 -51.25
C VAL A 1026 21.23 4.41 -52.51
N ILE A 1027 21.55 5.09 -53.60
CA ILE A 1027 20.83 4.93 -54.87
C ILE A 1027 21.76 5.04 -56.08
N THR A 1028 21.36 4.48 -57.22
CA THR A 1028 22.05 4.67 -58.51
C THR A 1028 21.19 5.54 -59.44
N ILE A 1029 21.74 6.65 -59.91
CA ILE A 1029 21.06 7.65 -60.75
C ILE A 1029 21.64 7.62 -62.17
N GLU A 1030 20.77 7.55 -63.18
CA GLU A 1030 21.15 7.64 -64.59
C GLU A 1030 21.46 9.09 -65.01
N GLY A 1031 22.22 9.25 -66.09
CA GLY A 1031 22.56 10.58 -66.60
C GLY A 1031 21.34 11.37 -67.05
N GLY A 1032 21.22 12.63 -66.60
CA GLY A 1032 20.07 13.50 -66.85
C GLY A 1032 18.89 13.31 -65.89
N TYR A 1033 19.05 12.50 -64.84
CA TYR A 1033 18.05 12.24 -63.81
C TYR A 1033 18.51 12.72 -62.44
N ALA A 1034 17.55 12.93 -61.55
CA ALA A 1034 17.74 13.27 -60.15
C ALA A 1034 16.88 12.38 -59.25
N CYS A 1035 17.28 12.26 -57.99
CA CYS A 1035 16.54 11.55 -56.94
C CYS A 1035 16.30 12.49 -55.77
N GLU A 1036 15.11 12.39 -55.20
CA GLU A 1036 14.79 13.00 -53.91
C GLU A 1036 15.38 12.14 -52.77
N PHE A 1037 16.04 12.80 -51.81
CA PHE A 1037 16.53 12.23 -50.57
C PHE A 1037 15.82 12.93 -49.40
N GLU A 1038 15.19 12.13 -48.55
CA GLU A 1038 14.73 12.56 -47.23
C GLU A 1038 15.91 12.47 -46.26
N LEU A 1039 16.34 13.60 -45.73
CA LEU A 1039 17.29 13.65 -44.61
C LEU A 1039 16.50 13.71 -43.32
N PHE A 1040 16.88 12.87 -42.36
CA PHE A 1040 16.37 12.93 -41.01
C PHE A 1040 17.54 13.22 -40.08
N ILE A 1041 17.49 14.35 -39.41
CA ILE A 1041 18.56 14.89 -38.57
C ILE A 1041 18.04 14.96 -37.14
N THR A 1042 18.78 14.38 -36.20
CA THR A 1042 18.46 14.42 -34.77
C THR A 1042 19.62 15.04 -34.03
N ILE A 1043 19.41 16.20 -33.41
CA ILE A 1043 20.42 16.87 -32.59
C ILE A 1043 20.32 16.33 -31.17
N LYS A 1044 21.43 15.89 -30.56
CA LYS A 1044 21.44 15.11 -29.31
C LYS A 1044 21.60 15.96 -28.05
N CYS A 1045 22.12 17.18 -28.16
CA CYS A 1045 22.38 18.12 -27.06
C CYS A 1045 22.11 19.57 -27.48
N THR A 1046 21.99 20.47 -26.51
CA THR A 1046 21.86 21.91 -26.74
C THR A 1046 23.15 22.46 -27.35
N THR A 1047 23.15 22.83 -28.62
CA THR A 1047 24.33 23.30 -29.35
C THR A 1047 23.95 24.18 -30.56
N LYS A 1048 24.94 24.87 -31.13
CA LYS A 1048 24.83 25.53 -32.44
C LYS A 1048 25.53 24.66 -33.49
N ILE A 1049 24.79 24.17 -34.46
CA ILE A 1049 25.33 23.37 -35.56
C ILE A 1049 25.78 24.30 -36.68
N ASN A 1050 27.06 24.20 -37.04
CA ASN A 1050 27.58 24.66 -38.31
C ASN A 1050 28.55 23.59 -38.82
N ASP A 1051 28.06 22.72 -39.70
CA ASP A 1051 28.82 21.55 -40.16
C ASP A 1051 28.54 21.24 -41.64
N LYS A 1052 29.19 20.22 -42.20
CA LYS A 1052 29.08 19.82 -43.60
C LYS A 1052 28.69 18.36 -43.76
N ILE A 1053 27.63 18.11 -44.51
CA ILE A 1053 27.20 16.76 -44.93
C ILE A 1053 27.92 16.41 -46.23
N MET A 1054 28.43 15.19 -46.31
CA MET A 1054 29.18 14.64 -47.44
C MET A 1054 28.26 13.86 -48.39
N ILE A 1055 28.35 14.16 -49.67
CA ILE A 1055 27.72 13.41 -50.76
C ILE A 1055 28.83 12.62 -51.44
N ILE A 1056 28.81 11.31 -51.25
CA ILE A 1056 29.76 10.35 -51.83
C ILE A 1056 29.16 9.83 -53.13
N SER A 1057 29.91 9.93 -54.23
CA SER A 1057 29.47 9.39 -55.51
C SER A 1057 30.52 8.51 -56.19
N LYS A 1058 30.05 7.47 -56.88
CA LYS A 1058 30.90 6.51 -57.59
C LYS A 1058 30.29 6.14 -58.95
N THR A 1059 31.08 6.28 -60.01
CA THR A 1059 30.66 5.92 -61.38
C THR A 1059 30.87 4.42 -61.61
N LEU A 1060 29.85 3.72 -62.10
CA LEU A 1060 29.83 2.24 -62.11
C LEU A 1060 30.70 1.57 -63.20
N ASN A 1061 31.19 2.32 -64.21
CA ASN A 1061 31.84 1.75 -65.40
C ASN A 1061 33.33 2.09 -65.57
N LYS A 1062 33.96 2.76 -64.60
CA LYS A 1062 35.40 3.07 -64.60
C LYS A 1062 36.00 2.71 -63.25
N ALA A 1063 37.25 2.25 -63.23
CA ALA A 1063 38.05 2.06 -62.02
C ALA A 1063 38.48 3.41 -61.40
N GLN A 1064 37.56 4.37 -61.32
CA GLN A 1064 37.81 5.71 -60.79
C GLN A 1064 37.48 5.79 -59.29
N GLU A 1065 38.24 6.66 -58.62
CA GLU A 1065 38.12 7.02 -57.20
C GLU A 1065 36.74 7.60 -56.87
N GLU A 1066 36.33 7.43 -55.60
CA GLU A 1066 35.09 8.00 -55.07
C GLU A 1066 35.19 9.52 -55.01
N THR A 1067 34.23 10.23 -55.59
CA THR A 1067 34.19 11.69 -55.52
C THR A 1067 33.30 12.12 -54.37
N ILE A 1068 33.81 13.01 -53.52
CA ILE A 1068 33.11 13.48 -52.33
C ILE A 1068 32.87 14.98 -52.46
N LYS A 1069 31.60 15.40 -52.36
CA LYS A 1069 31.18 16.80 -52.28
C LYS A 1069 30.51 17.06 -50.95
N SER A 1070 30.37 18.33 -50.58
CA SER A 1070 29.75 18.71 -49.31
C SER A 1070 28.67 19.77 -49.49
N ILE A 1071 27.64 19.70 -48.64
CA ILE A 1071 26.64 20.74 -48.42
C ILE A 1071 26.73 21.21 -46.96
N SER A 1072 26.52 22.49 -46.69
CA SER A 1072 26.56 23.01 -45.31
C SER A 1072 25.21 22.79 -44.61
N ILE A 1073 25.26 22.55 -43.30
CA ILE A 1073 24.09 22.53 -42.42
C ILE A 1073 24.27 23.54 -41.30
N GLU A 1074 23.24 24.33 -41.04
CA GLU A 1074 23.23 25.35 -40.00
C GLU A 1074 21.93 25.25 -39.18
N GLY A 1075 22.02 25.41 -37.86
CA GLY A 1075 20.86 25.38 -36.98
C GLY A 1075 21.24 25.63 -35.52
N GLU A 1076 20.31 26.15 -34.72
CA GLU A 1076 20.49 26.38 -33.29
C GLU A 1076 19.39 25.68 -32.51
N THR A 1077 19.75 24.96 -31.45
CA THR A 1077 18.78 24.27 -30.60
C THR A 1077 18.24 25.14 -29.49
N GLU A 1078 17.07 24.77 -28.96
CA GLU A 1078 16.58 25.27 -27.69
C GLU A 1078 17.52 24.91 -26.52
N ILE A 1079 17.46 25.72 -25.46
CA ILE A 1079 18.17 25.42 -24.21
C ILE A 1079 17.45 24.30 -23.47
N SER A 1080 18.14 23.18 -23.27
CA SER A 1080 17.63 21.99 -22.60
C SER A 1080 18.60 21.50 -21.52
N THR A 1081 18.16 20.52 -20.72
CA THR A 1081 19.00 19.82 -19.76
C THR A 1081 19.95 18.81 -20.40
N ARG A 1082 19.98 18.67 -21.74
CA ARG A 1082 20.96 17.86 -22.46
C ARG A 1082 22.13 18.74 -22.90
N LEU A 1083 23.20 18.73 -22.13
CA LEU A 1083 24.30 19.69 -22.28
C LEU A 1083 25.27 19.27 -23.40
N ASP A 1084 25.85 20.26 -24.08
CA ASP A 1084 26.99 20.05 -24.96
C ASP A 1084 28.25 19.82 -24.12
N PRO A 1085 28.96 18.69 -24.28
CA PRO A 1085 30.18 18.40 -23.52
C PRO A 1085 31.28 19.45 -23.73
N ASP A 1086 31.30 20.15 -24.86
CA ASP A 1086 32.34 21.14 -25.15
C ASP A 1086 32.16 22.43 -24.33
N GLU A 1087 30.97 22.66 -23.76
CA GLU A 1087 30.72 23.77 -22.83
C GLU A 1087 31.16 23.48 -21.40
N ILE A 1088 31.56 22.23 -21.10
CA ILE A 1088 31.91 21.77 -19.76
C ILE A 1088 33.43 21.68 -19.66
N LYS A 1089 34.02 22.45 -18.73
CA LYS A 1089 35.46 22.42 -18.46
C LYS A 1089 35.74 21.73 -17.14
N GLU A 1090 36.44 20.61 -17.20
CA GLU A 1090 36.89 19.90 -16.01
C GLU A 1090 38.17 20.53 -15.44
N GLU A 1091 38.21 20.73 -14.13
CA GLU A 1091 39.39 21.27 -13.45
C GLU A 1091 40.09 20.21 -12.61
N LYS A 1092 39.43 19.73 -11.54
CA LYS A 1092 40.05 18.88 -10.53
C LYS A 1092 39.11 17.80 -10.04
N LYS A 1093 39.62 16.58 -9.88
CA LYS A 1093 38.90 15.47 -9.23
C LYS A 1093 38.70 15.78 -7.74
N ILE A 1094 37.44 15.72 -7.27
CA ILE A 1094 37.05 15.98 -5.88
C ILE A 1094 36.55 14.73 -5.14
N GLY A 1095 36.11 13.70 -5.86
CA GLY A 1095 35.63 12.47 -5.24
C GLY A 1095 35.51 11.31 -6.23
N GLU A 1096 35.41 10.10 -5.69
CA GLU A 1096 35.13 8.88 -6.46
C GLU A 1096 34.22 7.99 -5.62
N GLY A 1097 33.07 7.62 -6.19
CA GLY A 1097 32.08 6.75 -5.56
C GLY A 1097 31.83 5.48 -6.37
N SER A 1098 30.84 4.71 -5.93
CA SER A 1098 30.35 3.50 -6.61
C SER A 1098 29.78 3.80 -7.99
N PHE A 1099 29.15 4.96 -8.17
CA PHE A 1099 28.46 5.35 -9.41
C PHE A 1099 29.35 6.10 -10.42
N GLY A 1100 30.51 6.61 -10.00
CA GLY A 1100 31.27 7.52 -10.86
C GLY A 1100 32.43 8.24 -10.20
N VAL A 1101 33.10 9.09 -10.99
CA VAL A 1101 34.13 10.02 -10.54
C VAL A 1101 33.58 11.44 -10.60
N VAL A 1102 33.75 12.23 -9.53
CA VAL A 1102 33.25 13.60 -9.45
C VAL A 1102 34.41 14.57 -9.59
N TYR A 1103 34.28 15.53 -10.50
CA TYR A 1103 35.20 16.62 -10.74
C TYR A 1103 34.53 17.95 -10.36
N VAL A 1104 35.31 18.92 -9.88
CA VAL A 1104 34.91 20.33 -9.95
C VAL A 1104 35.28 20.86 -11.33
N GLY A 1105 34.46 21.76 -11.86
CA GLY A 1105 34.69 22.39 -13.14
C GLY A 1105 33.87 23.65 -13.33
N GLU A 1106 33.79 24.09 -14.58
CA GLU A 1106 33.07 25.28 -14.99
C GLU A 1106 32.07 24.94 -16.11
N PHE A 1107 30.85 25.47 -15.99
CA PHE A 1107 29.83 25.42 -17.04
C PHE A 1107 29.18 26.79 -17.19
N ARG A 1108 29.36 27.42 -18.36
CA ARG A 1108 28.85 28.77 -18.69
C ARG A 1108 29.16 29.82 -17.61
N GLY A 1109 30.39 29.82 -17.07
CA GLY A 1109 30.84 30.74 -16.01
C GLY A 1109 30.41 30.36 -14.59
N ASN A 1110 29.61 29.30 -14.41
CA ASN A 1110 29.23 28.80 -13.09
C ASN A 1110 30.18 27.68 -12.66
N LYS A 1111 30.57 27.70 -11.39
CA LYS A 1111 31.35 26.61 -10.78
C LYS A 1111 30.43 25.42 -10.49
N VAL A 1112 30.77 24.25 -11.03
CA VAL A 1112 29.90 23.07 -11.05
C VAL A 1112 30.62 21.82 -10.56
N ALA A 1113 29.83 20.85 -10.09
CA ALA A 1113 30.27 19.48 -9.88
C ALA A 1113 29.86 18.62 -11.08
N ILE A 1114 30.82 17.89 -11.64
CA ILE A 1114 30.68 17.06 -12.84
C ILE A 1114 30.87 15.60 -12.41
N LYS A 1115 29.78 14.85 -12.30
CA LYS A 1115 29.77 13.42 -11.96
C LYS A 1115 29.84 12.61 -13.26
N LYS A 1116 31.02 12.06 -13.57
CA LYS A 1116 31.24 11.13 -14.70
C LYS A 1116 30.84 9.72 -14.30
N MET A 1117 29.98 9.10 -15.10
CA MET A 1117 29.46 7.76 -14.80
C MET A 1117 30.45 6.68 -15.28
N LYS A 1118 30.65 5.61 -14.49
CA LYS A 1118 31.50 4.47 -14.88
C LYS A 1118 30.68 3.41 -15.64
N GLN A 1119 31.16 2.96 -16.81
CA GLN A 1119 30.62 1.79 -17.54
C GLN A 1119 29.12 1.86 -17.91
N VAL A 1120 28.64 2.98 -18.45
CA VAL A 1120 27.26 3.10 -18.98
C VAL A 1120 27.16 2.68 -20.46
N GLU A 1121 28.28 2.60 -21.17
CA GLU A 1121 28.34 2.42 -22.64
C GLU A 1121 27.92 1.03 -23.13
N GLU A 1122 28.11 -0.03 -22.35
CA GLU A 1122 27.92 -1.42 -22.81
C GLU A 1122 26.61 -2.07 -22.32
N ASN A 1123 25.82 -1.38 -21.49
CA ASN A 1123 24.62 -1.96 -20.88
C ASN A 1123 23.43 -1.00 -20.99
N GLU A 1124 22.48 -1.32 -21.89
CA GLU A 1124 21.24 -0.56 -22.10
C GLU A 1124 20.46 -0.31 -20.81
N ASP A 1125 20.48 -1.25 -19.86
CA ASP A 1125 19.72 -1.12 -18.61
C ASP A 1125 20.31 -0.04 -17.70
N LYS A 1126 21.64 0.07 -17.65
CA LYS A 1126 22.33 1.15 -16.92
C LYS A 1126 22.10 2.52 -17.56
N LYS A 1127 22.03 2.58 -18.89
CA LYS A 1127 21.70 3.81 -19.61
C LYS A 1127 20.26 4.26 -19.34
N LYS A 1128 19.31 3.32 -19.34
CA LYS A 1128 17.91 3.58 -18.95
C LYS A 1128 17.78 4.03 -17.49
N GLU A 1129 18.60 3.48 -16.59
CA GLU A 1129 18.62 3.93 -15.18
C GLU A 1129 19.17 5.36 -15.05
N PHE A 1130 20.25 5.69 -15.76
CA PHE A 1130 20.79 7.06 -15.82
C PHE A 1130 19.78 8.06 -16.41
N GLU A 1131 19.12 7.72 -17.52
CA GLU A 1131 18.07 8.57 -18.12
C GLU A 1131 16.90 8.80 -17.15
N LYS A 1132 16.52 7.79 -16.37
CA LYS A 1132 15.50 7.92 -15.32
C LYS A 1132 15.95 8.83 -14.18
N GLU A 1133 17.20 8.73 -13.74
CA GLU A 1133 17.77 9.59 -12.70
C GLU A 1133 17.78 11.05 -13.16
N VAL A 1134 18.28 11.32 -14.37
CA VAL A 1134 18.28 12.67 -14.95
C VAL A 1134 16.86 13.22 -15.12
N ALA A 1135 15.92 12.41 -15.63
CA ALA A 1135 14.52 12.82 -15.78
C ALA A 1135 13.82 13.12 -14.45
N MET A 1136 14.31 12.55 -13.35
CA MET A 1136 13.83 12.85 -12.01
C MET A 1136 14.42 14.15 -11.47
N LEU A 1137 15.74 14.32 -11.60
CA LEU A 1137 16.45 15.55 -11.22
C LEU A 1137 15.97 16.78 -11.98
N ASP A 1138 15.62 16.63 -13.25
CA ASP A 1138 15.11 17.74 -14.06
C ASP A 1138 13.79 18.31 -13.52
N LYS A 1139 13.01 17.50 -12.80
CA LYS A 1139 11.74 17.92 -12.19
C LYS A 1139 11.91 18.64 -10.86
N PHE A 1140 13.10 18.62 -10.26
CA PHE A 1140 13.34 19.25 -8.97
C PHE A 1140 13.80 20.69 -9.13
N ARG A 1141 13.00 21.60 -8.58
CA ARG A 1141 13.30 23.03 -8.49
C ARG A 1141 12.96 23.48 -7.07
N ASN A 1142 13.96 23.41 -6.19
CA ASN A 1142 13.81 23.77 -4.78
C ASN A 1142 15.17 24.19 -4.20
N GLU A 1143 15.18 25.19 -3.32
CA GLU A 1143 16.39 25.74 -2.72
C GLU A 1143 17.14 24.76 -1.78
N TYR A 1144 16.46 23.75 -1.23
CA TYR A 1144 17.03 22.72 -0.34
C TYR A 1144 17.48 21.46 -1.08
N ILE A 1145 17.36 21.42 -2.41
CA ILE A 1145 17.86 20.35 -3.28
C ILE A 1145 19.01 20.91 -4.12
N ILE A 1146 20.04 20.08 -4.35
CA ILE A 1146 21.16 20.45 -5.21
C ILE A 1146 20.66 20.87 -6.60
N GLN A 1147 21.06 22.05 -7.05
CA GLN A 1147 20.66 22.57 -8.34
C GLN A 1147 21.25 21.71 -9.45
N PHE A 1148 20.37 21.12 -10.25
CA PHE A 1148 20.73 20.37 -11.45
C PHE A 1148 20.78 21.33 -12.65
N TYR A 1149 21.90 21.34 -13.38
CA TYR A 1149 22.06 22.12 -14.60
C TYR A 1149 21.73 21.31 -15.85
N GLY A 1150 22.04 20.02 -15.84
CA GLY A 1150 21.82 19.12 -16.96
C GLY A 1150 22.79 17.95 -16.98
N ALA A 1151 22.68 17.13 -18.02
CA ALA A 1151 23.51 15.96 -18.22
C ALA A 1151 23.97 15.84 -19.68
N VAL A 1152 25.13 15.24 -19.87
CA VAL A 1152 25.65 14.84 -21.18
C VAL A 1152 25.24 13.40 -21.44
N PHE A 1153 24.60 13.17 -22.58
CA PHE A 1153 24.14 11.84 -23.02
C PHE A 1153 24.99 11.25 -24.16
N ILE A 1154 26.07 11.94 -24.53
CA ILE A 1154 26.98 11.53 -25.59
C ILE A 1154 27.80 10.32 -25.12
N PRO A 1155 27.86 9.22 -25.90
CA PRO A 1155 28.71 8.07 -25.61
C PRO A 1155 30.16 8.49 -25.31
N ASN A 1156 30.85 7.83 -24.38
CA ASN A 1156 32.21 8.18 -23.93
C ASN A 1156 32.35 9.48 -23.12
N LYS A 1157 31.29 10.27 -22.99
CA LYS A 1157 31.27 11.56 -22.27
C LYS A 1157 30.10 11.70 -21.30
N ILE A 1158 29.45 10.60 -20.92
CA ILE A 1158 28.25 10.62 -20.06
C ILE A 1158 28.59 11.19 -18.68
N CYS A 1159 27.98 12.32 -18.36
CA CYS A 1159 28.16 12.98 -17.07
C CYS A 1159 26.92 13.77 -16.64
N MET A 1160 26.85 14.08 -15.35
CA MET A 1160 25.81 14.88 -14.73
C MET A 1160 26.43 16.14 -14.13
N VAL A 1161 25.80 17.30 -14.37
CA VAL A 1161 26.30 18.61 -13.94
C VAL A 1161 25.35 19.23 -12.92
N THR A 1162 25.86 19.48 -11.72
CA THR A 1162 25.13 20.11 -10.61
C THR A 1162 25.91 21.30 -10.05
N GLU A 1163 25.28 22.10 -9.20
CA GLU A 1163 26.01 23.13 -8.44
C GLU A 1163 27.13 22.51 -7.60
N TYR A 1164 28.23 23.26 -7.46
CA TYR A 1164 29.36 22.87 -6.64
C TYR A 1164 29.16 23.35 -5.20
N ALA A 1165 29.13 22.40 -4.27
CA ALA A 1165 29.11 22.67 -2.84
C ALA A 1165 30.54 22.69 -2.28
N GLU A 1166 31.05 23.89 -1.98
CA GLU A 1166 32.46 24.11 -1.64
C GLU A 1166 32.93 23.36 -0.39
N TYR A 1167 32.05 23.12 0.57
CA TYR A 1167 32.40 22.51 1.85
C TYR A 1167 32.23 20.99 1.90
N GLY A 1168 31.86 20.36 0.77
CA GLY A 1168 31.63 18.92 0.68
C GLY A 1168 30.35 18.50 1.41
N SER A 1169 30.30 17.23 1.83
CA SER A 1169 29.15 16.68 2.56
C SER A 1169 29.17 17.03 4.05
N ILE A 1170 28.03 16.88 4.75
CA ILE A 1170 28.00 16.96 6.21
C ILE A 1170 28.94 15.91 6.81
N GLN A 1171 29.03 14.71 6.21
CA GLN A 1171 29.98 13.67 6.64
C GLN A 1171 31.44 14.14 6.54
N ASP A 1172 31.80 14.88 5.49
CA ASP A 1172 33.13 15.48 5.36
C ASP A 1172 33.41 16.48 6.47
N ILE A 1173 32.45 17.33 6.82
CA ILE A 1173 32.58 18.28 7.93
C ILE A 1173 32.78 17.55 9.25
N MET A 1174 32.00 16.50 9.50
CA MET A 1174 32.12 15.68 10.73
C MET A 1174 33.49 15.01 10.85
N ASN A 1175 34.10 14.62 9.73
CA ASN A 1175 35.39 13.92 9.73
C ASN A 1175 36.59 14.87 9.76
N LYS A 1176 36.50 16.03 9.09
CA LYS A 1176 37.65 16.94 8.83
C LYS A 1176 37.76 18.09 9.82
N ARG A 1177 36.70 18.42 10.57
CA ARG A 1177 36.67 19.59 11.47
C ARG A 1177 36.36 19.19 12.90
N ASN A 1178 37.00 19.86 13.85
CA ASN A 1178 36.68 19.66 15.26
C ASN A 1178 35.29 20.19 15.59
N ILE A 1179 34.63 19.57 16.57
CA ILE A 1179 33.29 19.97 17.00
C ILE A 1179 33.23 21.42 17.49
N THR A 1180 34.34 22.08 17.78
CA THR A 1180 34.40 23.49 18.20
C THR A 1180 34.39 24.47 17.03
N GLU A 1181 34.63 24.01 15.80
CA GLU A 1181 34.80 24.87 14.61
C GLU A 1181 33.46 25.18 13.89
N ILE A 1182 32.40 24.43 14.17
CA ILE A 1182 31.05 24.65 13.62
C ILE A 1182 30.11 25.05 14.75
N SER A 1183 29.56 26.26 14.69
CA SER A 1183 28.64 26.75 15.71
C SER A 1183 27.39 25.86 15.85
N LYS A 1184 26.82 25.78 17.06
CA LYS A 1184 25.58 25.02 17.30
C LYS A 1184 24.43 25.49 16.40
N LYS A 1185 24.38 26.80 16.13
CA LYS A 1185 23.40 27.44 15.24
C LYS A 1185 23.46 26.86 13.82
N ILE A 1186 24.65 26.76 13.22
CA ILE A 1186 24.83 26.19 11.87
C ILE A 1186 24.38 24.73 11.82
N ARG A 1187 24.69 23.93 12.85
CA ARG A 1187 24.25 22.52 12.89
C ARG A 1187 22.74 22.35 12.91
N ILE A 1188 22.05 23.23 13.65
CA ILE A 1188 20.59 23.24 13.66
C ILE A 1188 20.06 23.62 12.27
N LYS A 1189 20.67 24.61 11.60
CA LYS A 1189 20.30 24.97 10.24
C LYS A 1189 20.48 23.81 9.26
N PHE A 1190 21.59 23.07 9.32
CA PHE A 1190 21.75 21.87 8.49
C PHE A 1190 20.61 20.86 8.65
N MET A 1191 20.17 20.61 9.90
CA MET A 1191 19.04 19.70 10.15
C MET A 1191 17.71 20.25 9.59
N ILE A 1192 17.48 21.56 9.75
CA ILE A 1192 16.27 22.22 9.23
C ILE A 1192 16.26 22.19 7.70
N ASP A 1193 17.36 22.57 7.05
CA ASP A 1193 17.50 22.58 5.60
C ASP A 1193 17.33 21.17 5.03
N GLY A 1194 17.97 20.17 5.65
CA GLY A 1194 17.80 18.78 5.26
C GLY A 1194 16.36 18.28 5.42
N ALA A 1195 15.68 18.63 6.51
CA ALA A 1195 14.28 18.28 6.73
C ALA A 1195 13.35 18.94 5.70
N LYS A 1196 13.61 20.21 5.34
CA LYS A 1196 12.85 20.91 4.29
C LYS A 1196 13.04 20.28 2.91
N GLY A 1197 14.27 19.87 2.57
CA GLY A 1197 14.56 19.13 1.34
C GLY A 1197 13.82 17.79 1.27
N ILE A 1198 13.81 17.01 2.36
CA ILE A 1198 13.04 15.76 2.46
C ILE A 1198 11.53 16.03 2.35
N SER A 1199 11.03 17.05 3.05
CA SER A 1199 9.61 17.44 3.00
C SER A 1199 9.17 17.76 1.58
N TYR A 1200 9.98 18.50 0.81
CA TYR A 1200 9.69 18.80 -0.59
C TYR A 1200 9.57 17.52 -1.44
N LEU A 1201 10.47 16.54 -1.26
CA LEU A 1201 10.38 15.27 -2.00
C LEU A 1201 9.12 14.49 -1.66
N HIS A 1202 8.78 14.41 -0.38
CA HIS A 1202 7.59 13.69 0.07
C HIS A 1202 6.31 14.35 -0.45
N SER A 1203 6.22 15.67 -0.46
CA SER A 1203 5.10 16.41 -1.06
C SER A 1203 4.96 16.20 -2.57
N ASN A 1204 6.02 15.75 -3.25
CA ASN A 1204 5.97 15.40 -4.68
C ASN A 1204 5.87 13.89 -4.92
N GLY A 1205 5.55 13.10 -3.88
CA GLY A 1205 5.36 11.65 -3.98
C GLY A 1205 6.64 10.88 -4.27
N ILE A 1206 7.80 11.37 -3.82
CA ILE A 1206 9.12 10.79 -4.12
C ILE A 1206 9.82 10.37 -2.84
N LEU A 1207 10.29 9.11 -2.82
CA LEU A 1207 11.11 8.56 -1.75
C LEU A 1207 12.57 8.59 -2.18
N HIS A 1208 13.45 9.19 -1.35
CA HIS A 1208 14.89 9.23 -1.63
C HIS A 1208 15.60 7.88 -1.40
N ARG A 1209 15.20 7.16 -0.34
CA ARG A 1209 15.70 5.81 0.06
C ARG A 1209 17.18 5.68 0.45
N ASP A 1210 17.95 6.75 0.52
CA ASP A 1210 19.35 6.74 1.00
C ASP A 1210 19.68 8.04 1.74
N ILE A 1211 18.89 8.40 2.75
CA ILE A 1211 19.12 9.61 3.56
C ILE A 1211 20.25 9.34 4.56
N LYS A 1212 21.38 10.04 4.40
CA LYS A 1212 22.57 9.94 5.25
C LYS A 1212 23.39 11.23 5.19
N PRO A 1213 24.31 11.49 6.14
CA PRO A 1213 25.15 12.70 6.14
C PRO A 1213 25.98 12.91 4.87
N ASP A 1214 26.36 11.84 4.16
CA ASP A 1214 27.07 11.93 2.87
C ASP A 1214 26.25 12.60 1.77
N ASN A 1215 24.92 12.52 1.86
CA ASN A 1215 23.99 12.99 0.83
C ASN A 1215 23.44 14.39 1.12
N PHE A 1216 23.96 15.09 2.13
CA PHE A 1216 23.70 16.52 2.36
C PHE A 1216 24.97 17.31 2.09
N LEU A 1217 24.95 18.13 1.03
CA LEU A 1217 26.07 18.96 0.60
C LEU A 1217 25.98 20.35 1.21
N VAL A 1218 27.09 20.84 1.75
CA VAL A 1218 27.16 22.12 2.43
C VAL A 1218 27.62 23.20 1.47
N VAL A 1219 26.70 24.13 1.18
CA VAL A 1219 26.93 25.23 0.25
C VAL A 1219 27.57 26.43 0.92
N SER A 1220 27.32 26.65 2.22
CA SER A 1220 28.02 27.69 2.99
C SER A 1220 27.94 27.49 4.50
N LEU A 1221 28.91 28.05 5.20
CA LEU A 1221 29.05 28.04 6.66
C LEU A 1221 28.72 29.39 7.32
N ASP A 1222 28.30 30.38 6.53
CA ASP A 1222 27.81 31.66 7.04
C ASP A 1222 26.45 31.44 7.72
N ASP A 1223 26.25 31.98 8.92
CA ASP A 1223 25.00 31.80 9.65
C ASP A 1223 23.89 32.75 9.20
N ASN A 1224 24.22 33.76 8.38
CA ASN A 1224 23.31 34.82 7.92
C ASN A 1224 22.62 34.53 6.58
N ILE A 1225 23.05 33.51 5.85
CA ILE A 1225 22.37 33.09 4.61
C ILE A 1225 21.14 32.25 4.92
N GLU A 1226 20.22 32.06 3.98
CA GLU A 1226 19.00 31.29 4.26
C GLU A 1226 19.24 29.78 4.25
N VAL A 1227 19.97 29.26 3.26
CA VAL A 1227 20.23 27.83 3.05
C VAL A 1227 21.71 27.51 3.20
N ASN A 1228 22.04 26.62 4.14
CA ASN A 1228 23.41 26.22 4.45
C ASN A 1228 23.78 24.85 3.87
N CYS A 1229 22.82 23.93 3.75
CA CYS A 1229 23.04 22.64 3.08
C CYS A 1229 21.87 22.22 2.18
N LYS A 1230 22.16 21.34 1.22
CA LYS A 1230 21.19 20.86 0.22
C LYS A 1230 21.30 19.35 0.03
N LEU A 1231 20.17 18.70 -0.23
CA LEU A 1231 20.08 17.26 -0.45
C LEU A 1231 20.54 16.88 -1.87
N THR A 1232 21.27 15.77 -2.01
CA THR A 1232 21.83 15.25 -3.27
C THR A 1232 21.69 13.71 -3.38
N ASP A 1233 22.12 13.16 -4.52
CA ASP A 1233 22.25 11.72 -4.82
C ASP A 1233 20.92 10.94 -4.93
N PHE A 1234 20.21 11.17 -6.03
CA PHE A 1234 18.87 10.66 -6.29
C PHE A 1234 18.83 9.33 -7.05
N GLY A 1235 19.96 8.65 -7.27
CA GLY A 1235 19.99 7.37 -8.01
C GLY A 1235 19.11 6.27 -7.39
N SER A 1236 18.94 6.31 -6.06
CA SER A 1236 18.04 5.42 -5.34
C SER A 1236 16.60 5.95 -5.24
N ALA A 1237 16.30 7.16 -5.69
CA ALA A 1237 14.98 7.75 -5.50
C ALA A 1237 13.92 7.11 -6.41
N ARG A 1238 12.67 7.01 -5.94
CA ARG A 1238 11.55 6.41 -6.69
C ARG A 1238 10.24 7.14 -6.41
N ASN A 1239 9.39 7.21 -7.43
CA ASN A 1239 8.04 7.78 -7.32
C ASN A 1239 7.06 6.75 -6.75
N ILE A 1240 6.27 7.15 -5.75
CA ILE A 1240 5.31 6.32 -5.02
C ILE A 1240 4.14 5.88 -5.92
N ASN A 1241 3.74 6.69 -6.89
CA ASN A 1241 2.60 6.39 -7.77
C ASN A 1241 2.87 5.24 -8.77
N MET A 1242 4.14 4.91 -9.04
CA MET A 1242 4.53 3.73 -9.82
C MET A 1242 4.59 2.45 -8.97
N MET A 1243 4.38 2.52 -7.65
CA MET A 1243 4.55 1.39 -6.73
C MET A 1243 3.35 0.45 -6.64
N MET A 1244 2.17 0.84 -7.14
CA MET A 1244 0.97 -0.01 -7.08
C MET A 1244 0.94 -1.15 -8.12
N THR A 1245 1.85 -1.18 -9.09
CA THR A 1245 1.80 -2.13 -10.23
C THR A 1245 2.92 -3.19 -10.26
N ASN A 1246 3.99 -3.08 -9.46
CA ASN A 1246 5.08 -4.07 -9.42
C ASN A 1246 5.57 -4.32 -7.97
N MET A 1247 5.21 -5.47 -7.39
CA MET A 1247 5.61 -5.92 -6.03
C MET A 1247 7.04 -6.49 -5.93
N THR A 1248 7.96 -6.11 -6.81
CA THR A 1248 9.38 -6.51 -6.73
C THR A 1248 10.24 -5.33 -6.34
N PHE A 1249 10.20 -4.93 -5.07
CA PHE A 1249 11.23 -4.07 -4.48
C PHE A 1249 12.23 -4.95 -3.73
N THR A 1250 13.46 -4.94 -4.21
CA THR A 1250 14.58 -5.79 -3.79
C THR A 1250 15.04 -5.51 -2.35
N LYS A 1251 15.31 -6.56 -1.58
CA LYS A 1251 16.26 -6.53 -0.45
C LYS A 1251 17.56 -5.81 -0.89
N GLY A 1252 18.04 -4.84 -0.09
CA GLY A 1252 19.43 -4.36 -0.17
C GLY A 1252 19.70 -3.02 -0.89
N ILE A 1253 18.74 -2.09 -0.98
CA ILE A 1253 18.97 -0.73 -1.53
C ILE A 1253 19.06 0.30 -0.41
N GLY A 1254 20.14 1.10 -0.41
CA GLY A 1254 20.47 2.14 0.59
C GLY A 1254 21.65 1.75 1.48
N THR A 1255 21.96 2.55 2.49
CA THR A 1255 23.08 2.28 3.41
C THR A 1255 22.58 1.60 4.70
N PRO A 1256 22.96 0.34 5.02
CA PRO A 1256 22.32 -0.46 6.07
C PRO A 1256 22.19 0.21 7.45
N LYS A 1257 23.20 0.99 7.86
CA LYS A 1257 23.20 1.72 9.14
C LYS A 1257 22.13 2.83 9.22
N TYR A 1258 21.69 3.34 8.07
CA TYR A 1258 20.72 4.43 7.94
C TYR A 1258 19.36 3.94 7.42
N MET A 1259 19.21 2.62 7.18
CA MET A 1259 17.93 2.04 6.80
C MET A 1259 17.00 1.94 8.01
N ALA A 1260 15.71 2.12 7.75
CA ALA A 1260 14.69 1.77 8.72
C ALA A 1260 14.63 0.22 8.90
N PRO A 1261 14.16 -0.30 10.05
CA PRO A 1261 14.15 -1.74 10.32
C PRO A 1261 13.18 -2.57 9.47
N GLU A 1262 12.08 -1.96 8.99
CA GLU A 1262 11.13 -2.56 8.04
C GLU A 1262 11.73 -2.76 6.65
#